data_AF-A0A3D1F6S6-F1
#
_entry.id   AF-A0A3D1F6S6-F1
#
_cell.length_a   1.000
_cell.length_b   1.000
_cell.length_c   1.000
_cell.angle_alpha   90.00
_cell.angle_beta   90.00
_cell.angle_gamma   90.00
#
_symmetry.space_group_name_H-M   'P 1'
#
loop_
_entity.id
_entity.type
_entity.pdbx_description
1 polymer ?
#
loop_
_entity_poly.entity_id
_entity_poly.type
_entity_poly.pdbx_seq_one_letter_code
_entity_poly.pdbx_strand_id
1 'polypeptide(L)'
;MLDTRLCLKSLSRWLKAAQTNWVDLPDHPGLGFYGTGYNTWAVQTNQKFIAAAATMAVMDDRDTERNLKQALSALRYCLATHKTGPMPLTDGSRWGHTWISVLGLERMMYVFKLLEDYLSEEDQADAKRVLTSEADWITYHLERGSAKGVHASKWNKDGNNDPESHMWNGSFLWRIAQMYPEHENKADWIKQSNLLLFNAITTEADADHELYVGPQFFENYALDHHGYMNVGYMVITLSNAAMLYFDLKHNDWPMPEHLKHNLENLWRVTKKMIFADGRLARIGGDSRVRYAYCQEYLLHSMMMAADLFGDTHATYLCASQLQTLAKEQNTNTDGSYYGLRLDSLKKSSPYYYTRIESDRACAVAAAMHYNSLVKWPSSGTLDFESDVAGLWIEKEHGDVLHRSPTRFASVSWHASGLGQAMCQPPDDGNIAEWSSNLCSVVKFMGDKTDIQELHPPHRDLEHFQIDGFEGGFATLGRIREGVNIEVKEGWRSTQLATLQQAFIALPDGQTLIGMHHCRTGESRSYPTLIQGMHLNLPNDLYNGYQRTLSTPEDQLTLATETRHDHVVDLNCTWVNIDHRIGVVGVYGANQLCIDRTIKRRGGPYQSLHVDELCYGYQNGADNGVSPYSMILDIGFVIGSNINTQDTQELAKKTTHKTDGDLRTMQVLGADGRMYVACANFGVGTRTVPTGPFWPSTIDAINLVTGEKVTPDDRSFTIPGSSAAVYLLDM
;
A
#
# COMPACT_ATOMS: atom_id res chain seq x y z
N MET A 1 6.79 9.11 -23.62
CA MET A 1 5.73 10.14 -23.52
C MET A 1 4.42 9.46 -23.13
N LEU A 2 3.54 10.17 -22.42
CA LEU A 2 2.22 9.68 -22.02
C LEU A 2 1.33 9.41 -23.26
N ASP A 3 0.52 8.34 -23.24
CA ASP A 3 -0.47 8.09 -24.30
C ASP A 3 -1.70 8.98 -24.09
N THR A 4 -1.65 10.19 -24.68
CA THR A 4 -2.70 11.19 -24.53
C THR A 4 -4.03 10.76 -25.15
N ARG A 5 -4.01 9.96 -26.22
CA ARG A 5 -5.23 9.44 -26.86
C ARG A 5 -5.95 8.46 -25.94
N LEU A 6 -5.19 7.59 -25.27
CA LEU A 6 -5.74 6.67 -24.28
C LEU A 6 -6.40 7.43 -23.13
N CYS A 7 -5.72 8.43 -22.56
CA CYS A 7 -6.25 9.27 -21.48
C CYS A 7 -7.55 9.99 -21.88
N LEU A 8 -7.56 10.70 -23.01
CA LEU A 8 -8.75 11.41 -23.49
C LEU A 8 -9.91 10.46 -23.82
N LYS A 9 -9.64 9.28 -24.37
CA LYS A 9 -10.67 8.25 -24.61
C LYS A 9 -11.24 7.73 -23.29
N SER A 10 -10.37 7.48 -22.31
CA SER A 10 -10.72 7.02 -20.97
C SER A 10 -11.62 8.02 -20.25
N LEU A 11 -11.24 9.30 -20.20
CA LEU A 11 -12.03 10.38 -19.60
C LEU A 11 -13.38 10.57 -20.28
N SER A 12 -13.42 10.56 -21.63
CA SER A 12 -14.67 10.70 -22.39
C SER A 12 -15.68 9.59 -22.05
N ARG A 13 -15.21 8.34 -21.94
CA ARG A 13 -16.06 7.21 -21.52
C ARG A 13 -16.57 7.38 -20.10
N TRP A 14 -15.69 7.80 -19.19
CA TRP A 14 -16.07 8.01 -17.80
C TRP A 14 -17.08 9.14 -17.64
N LEU A 15 -16.90 10.28 -18.31
CA LEU A 15 -17.86 11.40 -18.24
C LEU A 15 -19.25 11.02 -18.74
N LYS A 16 -19.35 10.07 -19.68
CA LYS A 16 -20.64 9.48 -20.10
C LYS A 16 -21.26 8.64 -18.98
N ALA A 17 -20.46 7.78 -18.33
CA ALA A 17 -20.90 7.00 -17.17
C ALA A 17 -21.30 7.89 -15.99
N ALA A 18 -20.55 8.96 -15.75
CA ALA A 18 -20.72 9.90 -14.64
C ALA A 18 -22.08 10.61 -14.66
N GLN A 19 -22.74 10.68 -15.82
CA GLN A 19 -24.08 11.28 -15.95
C GLN A 19 -25.12 10.62 -15.05
N THR A 20 -24.95 9.34 -14.69
CA THR A 20 -25.88 8.68 -13.76
C THR A 20 -25.83 9.24 -12.34
N ASN A 21 -24.81 10.02 -12.01
CA ASN A 21 -24.61 10.66 -10.70
C ASN A 21 -24.46 12.19 -10.83
N TRP A 22 -24.82 12.77 -11.99
CA TRP A 22 -24.91 14.22 -12.16
C TRP A 22 -26.27 14.71 -11.69
N VAL A 23 -26.30 15.81 -10.97
CA VAL A 23 -27.53 16.44 -10.47
C VAL A 23 -27.51 17.92 -10.81
N ASP A 24 -28.47 18.36 -11.62
CA ASP A 24 -28.79 19.78 -11.80
C ASP A 24 -29.68 20.24 -10.65
N LEU A 25 -29.55 21.50 -10.21
CA LEU A 25 -30.40 22.10 -9.18
C LEU A 25 -31.53 22.92 -9.83
N PRO A 26 -32.79 22.44 -9.85
CA PRO A 26 -33.88 23.13 -10.55
C PRO A 26 -34.17 24.52 -9.99
N ASP A 27 -34.04 24.69 -8.67
CA ASP A 27 -34.29 25.95 -7.96
C ASP A 27 -33.13 26.96 -8.08
N HIS A 28 -31.98 26.51 -8.61
CA HIS A 28 -30.80 27.35 -8.83
C HIS A 28 -30.22 27.09 -10.23
N PRO A 29 -30.87 27.60 -11.29
CA PRO A 29 -30.44 27.39 -12.66
C PRO A 29 -28.97 27.78 -12.87
N GLY A 30 -28.20 26.87 -13.48
CA GLY A 30 -26.77 27.07 -13.69
C GLY A 30 -25.87 26.46 -12.62
N LEU A 31 -26.43 25.92 -11.52
CA LEU A 31 -25.72 25.13 -10.52
C LEU A 31 -26.04 23.64 -10.67
N GLY A 32 -25.03 22.81 -10.42
CA GLY A 32 -25.16 21.35 -10.39
C GLY A 32 -23.96 20.71 -9.72
N PHE A 33 -24.03 19.43 -9.41
CA PHE A 33 -22.92 18.70 -8.79
C PHE A 33 -22.87 17.25 -9.23
N TYR A 34 -21.68 16.66 -9.11
CA TYR A 34 -21.45 15.23 -9.27
C TYR A 34 -21.36 14.54 -7.90
N GLY A 35 -22.05 13.40 -7.75
CA GLY A 35 -22.07 12.61 -6.52
C GLY A 35 -23.28 12.96 -5.64
N THR A 36 -23.09 12.98 -4.31
CA THR A 36 -24.22 13.15 -3.37
C THR A 36 -24.52 14.61 -3.01
N GLY A 37 -23.60 15.54 -3.27
CA GLY A 37 -23.73 16.95 -2.89
C GLY A 37 -23.55 17.23 -1.38
N TYR A 38 -23.22 16.21 -0.58
CA TYR A 38 -22.99 16.31 0.86
C TYR A 38 -21.64 16.95 1.20
N ASN A 39 -21.39 17.17 2.49
CA ASN A 39 -20.13 17.71 2.99
C ASN A 39 -18.96 16.69 2.95
N THR A 40 -17.80 17.16 3.40
CA THR A 40 -16.55 16.42 3.56
C THR A 40 -16.04 15.88 2.22
N TRP A 41 -16.08 14.57 1.98
CA TRP A 41 -15.51 13.97 0.78
C TRP A 41 -16.36 14.18 -0.47
N ALA A 42 -17.67 14.41 -0.36
CA ALA A 42 -18.51 14.63 -1.54
C ALA A 42 -18.21 15.96 -2.24
N VAL A 43 -17.76 16.98 -1.48
CA VAL A 43 -17.24 18.23 -2.06
C VAL A 43 -15.98 17.93 -2.89
N GLN A 44 -15.04 17.17 -2.34
CA GLN A 44 -13.85 16.76 -3.10
C GLN A 44 -14.19 15.87 -4.29
N THR A 45 -15.23 15.02 -4.17
CA THR A 45 -15.76 14.22 -5.29
C THR A 45 -16.20 15.12 -6.45
N ASN A 46 -16.90 16.21 -6.15
CA ASN A 46 -17.33 17.22 -7.13
C ASN A 46 -16.13 18.00 -7.71
N GLN A 47 -15.17 18.42 -6.87
CA GLN A 47 -13.94 19.10 -7.30
C GLN A 47 -13.12 18.27 -8.30
N LYS A 48 -13.02 16.97 -8.07
CA LYS A 48 -12.36 16.03 -8.98
C LYS A 48 -13.14 15.82 -10.29
N PHE A 49 -14.47 15.90 -10.25
CA PHE A 49 -15.28 15.91 -11.48
C PHE A 49 -15.03 17.17 -12.31
N ILE A 50 -14.95 18.35 -11.65
CA ILE A 50 -14.61 19.62 -12.31
C ILE A 50 -13.30 19.48 -13.10
N ALA A 51 -12.26 18.89 -12.49
CA ALA A 51 -10.97 18.64 -13.13
C ALA A 51 -11.11 17.83 -14.44
N ALA A 52 -11.85 16.73 -14.41
CA ALA A 52 -12.07 15.89 -15.58
C ALA A 52 -12.91 16.59 -16.67
N ALA A 53 -14.02 17.23 -16.28
CA ALA A 53 -14.92 17.90 -17.22
C ALA A 53 -14.25 19.11 -17.89
N ALA A 54 -13.55 19.94 -17.14
CA ALA A 54 -12.83 21.11 -17.67
C ALA A 54 -11.70 20.70 -18.63
N THR A 55 -10.92 19.67 -18.27
CA THR A 55 -9.88 19.14 -19.15
C THR A 55 -10.47 18.66 -20.48
N MET A 56 -11.56 17.90 -20.44
CA MET A 56 -12.25 17.43 -21.66
C MET A 56 -12.93 18.55 -22.44
N ALA A 57 -13.33 19.65 -21.79
CA ALA A 57 -13.88 20.82 -22.46
C ALA A 57 -12.83 21.61 -23.25
N VAL A 58 -11.58 21.65 -22.77
CA VAL A 58 -10.53 22.50 -23.36
C VAL A 58 -9.59 21.71 -24.26
N MET A 59 -9.30 20.45 -23.92
CA MET A 59 -8.26 19.64 -24.57
C MET A 59 -8.81 18.60 -25.56
N ASP A 60 -10.13 18.53 -25.76
CA ASP A 60 -10.79 17.55 -26.61
C ASP A 60 -12.04 18.14 -27.29
N ASP A 61 -12.42 17.60 -28.44
CA ASP A 61 -13.54 18.08 -29.27
C ASP A 61 -14.87 17.32 -29.01
N ARG A 62 -14.87 16.30 -28.14
CA ARG A 62 -16.06 15.49 -27.85
C ARG A 62 -16.87 16.08 -26.72
N ASP A 63 -18.15 16.33 -26.99
CA ASP A 63 -19.13 16.84 -26.03
C ASP A 63 -18.67 18.15 -25.33
N THR A 64 -17.86 18.97 -26.01
CA THR A 64 -17.23 20.20 -25.49
C THR A 64 -18.22 21.10 -24.75
N GLU A 65 -19.38 21.40 -25.36
CA GLU A 65 -20.40 22.27 -24.76
C GLU A 65 -20.97 21.69 -23.45
N ARG A 66 -21.27 20.39 -23.42
CA ARG A 66 -21.77 19.72 -22.21
C ARG A 66 -20.71 19.73 -21.11
N ASN A 67 -19.49 19.36 -21.45
CA ASN A 67 -18.39 19.25 -20.50
C ASN A 67 -18.06 20.63 -19.90
N LEU A 68 -18.02 21.68 -20.72
CA LEU A 68 -17.81 23.06 -20.26
C LEU A 68 -18.94 23.53 -19.34
N LYS A 69 -20.20 23.31 -19.76
CA LYS A 69 -21.38 23.67 -18.96
C LYS A 69 -21.33 22.99 -17.59
N GLN A 70 -21.09 21.68 -17.55
CA GLN A 70 -21.05 20.92 -16.30
C GLN A 70 -19.86 21.31 -15.42
N ALA A 71 -18.68 21.58 -16.00
CA ALA A 71 -17.52 22.06 -15.26
C ALA A 71 -17.82 23.40 -14.55
N LEU A 72 -18.38 24.38 -15.27
CA LEU A 72 -18.75 25.68 -14.71
C LEU A 72 -19.87 25.55 -13.68
N SER A 73 -20.91 24.75 -13.95
CA SER A 73 -22.00 24.51 -13.00
C SER A 73 -21.54 23.86 -11.70
N ALA A 74 -20.63 22.88 -11.79
CA ALA A 74 -20.05 22.23 -10.63
C ALA A 74 -19.12 23.17 -9.85
N LEU A 75 -18.32 24.00 -10.54
CA LEU A 75 -17.44 24.98 -9.92
C LEU A 75 -18.26 26.02 -9.15
N ARG A 76 -19.28 26.60 -9.78
CA ARG A 76 -20.18 27.57 -9.15
C ARG A 76 -20.90 26.98 -7.94
N TYR A 77 -21.40 25.74 -8.03
CA TYR A 77 -21.97 25.06 -6.86
C TYR A 77 -20.95 24.92 -5.73
N CYS A 78 -19.72 24.50 -6.05
CA CYS A 78 -18.64 24.37 -5.07
C CYS A 78 -18.36 25.72 -4.37
N LEU A 79 -18.23 26.81 -5.12
CA LEU A 79 -17.94 28.14 -4.59
C LEU A 79 -19.12 28.74 -3.79
N ALA A 80 -20.34 28.47 -4.22
CA ALA A 80 -21.55 28.98 -3.58
C ALA A 80 -21.84 28.28 -2.24
N THR A 81 -21.43 27.03 -2.09
CA THR A 81 -21.70 26.19 -0.91
C THR A 81 -20.60 26.20 0.16
N HIS A 82 -19.50 26.93 -0.10
CA HIS A 82 -18.46 27.18 0.89
C HIS A 82 -19.01 27.98 2.10
N LYS A 83 -18.33 27.94 3.24
CA LYS A 83 -18.67 28.70 4.45
C LYS A 83 -18.84 30.20 4.21
N THR A 84 -18.12 30.77 3.26
CA THR A 84 -18.22 32.18 2.87
C THR A 84 -19.19 32.45 1.73
N GLY A 85 -19.80 31.41 1.14
CA GLY A 85 -20.73 31.53 0.02
C GLY A 85 -22.17 31.78 0.46
N PRO A 86 -23.11 31.98 -0.47
CA PRO A 86 -24.51 32.26 -0.13
C PRO A 86 -25.33 31.02 0.23
N MET A 87 -24.96 29.80 -0.17
CA MET A 87 -25.85 28.62 -0.13
C MET A 87 -25.35 27.50 0.79
N PRO A 88 -26.25 26.68 1.37
CA PRO A 88 -25.86 25.40 1.96
C PRO A 88 -25.69 24.31 0.89
N LEU A 89 -24.98 23.25 1.26
CA LEU A 89 -24.95 21.96 0.57
C LEU A 89 -26.33 21.27 0.64
N THR A 90 -26.48 20.14 -0.07
CA THR A 90 -27.74 19.38 -0.09
C THR A 90 -28.11 18.75 1.26
N ASP A 91 -27.16 18.60 2.16
CA ASP A 91 -27.37 18.14 3.55
C ASP A 91 -27.64 19.30 4.54
N GLY A 92 -27.77 20.54 4.03
CA GLY A 92 -28.00 21.74 4.83
C GLY A 92 -26.75 22.34 5.48
N SER A 93 -25.59 21.68 5.38
CA SER A 93 -24.33 22.15 5.94
C SER A 93 -23.55 23.04 4.95
N ARG A 94 -22.36 23.52 5.36
CA ARG A 94 -21.43 24.27 4.50
C ARG A 94 -20.04 23.68 4.63
N TRP A 95 -19.27 23.71 3.56
CA TRP A 95 -17.92 23.15 3.55
C TRP A 95 -16.84 24.22 3.71
N GLY A 96 -15.65 23.78 4.09
CA GLY A 96 -14.45 24.60 4.19
C GLY A 96 -13.95 24.81 5.61
N HIS A 97 -12.78 25.44 5.76
CA HIS A 97 -12.12 25.70 7.04
C HIS A 97 -11.90 24.41 7.85
N THR A 98 -11.24 23.44 7.22
CA THR A 98 -10.76 22.20 7.86
C THR A 98 -9.40 21.83 7.26
N TRP A 99 -8.60 21.04 7.98
CA TRP A 99 -7.24 20.62 7.54
C TRP A 99 -7.20 19.93 6.17
N ILE A 100 -8.35 19.40 5.70
CA ILE A 100 -8.47 18.64 4.45
C ILE A 100 -9.33 19.35 3.40
N SER A 101 -9.93 20.49 3.72
CA SER A 101 -10.84 21.21 2.82
C SER A 101 -10.18 21.56 1.48
N VAL A 102 -8.92 21.98 1.51
CA VAL A 102 -8.16 22.38 0.32
C VAL A 102 -7.65 21.23 -0.53
N LEU A 103 -7.67 19.98 -0.05
CA LEU A 103 -7.11 18.84 -0.79
C LEU A 103 -7.78 18.66 -2.17
N GLY A 104 -9.11 18.81 -2.24
CA GLY A 104 -9.80 18.72 -3.52
C GLY A 104 -9.63 19.98 -4.38
N LEU A 105 -9.40 21.15 -3.78
CA LEU A 105 -9.04 22.38 -4.50
C LEU A 105 -7.66 22.25 -5.16
N GLU A 106 -6.64 21.78 -4.43
CA GLU A 106 -5.29 21.55 -4.96
C GLU A 106 -5.33 20.62 -6.17
N ARG A 107 -6.13 19.56 -6.12
CA ARG A 107 -6.30 18.59 -7.22
C ARG A 107 -6.90 19.17 -8.49
N MET A 108 -7.69 20.23 -8.40
CA MET A 108 -8.32 20.87 -9.54
C MET A 108 -7.74 22.25 -9.86
N MET A 109 -6.63 22.64 -9.23
CA MET A 109 -6.18 24.02 -9.27
C MET A 109 -5.78 24.50 -10.68
N TYR A 110 -5.15 23.64 -11.48
CA TYR A 110 -4.86 23.89 -12.89
C TYR A 110 -6.10 24.22 -13.74
N VAL A 111 -7.30 23.86 -13.27
CA VAL A 111 -8.57 24.14 -13.96
C VAL A 111 -8.85 25.63 -14.03
N PHE A 112 -8.50 26.41 -13.00
CA PHE A 112 -8.71 27.86 -13.03
C PHE A 112 -8.01 28.51 -14.22
N LYS A 113 -6.84 27.97 -14.60
CA LYS A 113 -6.13 28.41 -15.79
C LYS A 113 -6.78 27.91 -17.08
N LEU A 114 -7.19 26.64 -17.13
CA LEU A 114 -7.88 26.08 -18.30
C LEU A 114 -9.19 26.81 -18.61
N LEU A 115 -9.91 27.26 -17.57
CA LEU A 115 -11.20 27.92 -17.71
C LEU A 115 -11.12 29.45 -17.72
N GLU A 116 -9.93 30.06 -17.70
CA GLU A 116 -9.73 31.51 -17.54
C GLU A 116 -10.64 32.34 -18.49
N ASP A 117 -10.70 31.98 -19.77
CA ASP A 117 -11.52 32.66 -20.79
C ASP A 117 -13.04 32.44 -20.66
N TYR A 118 -13.46 31.51 -19.78
CA TYR A 118 -14.86 31.12 -19.58
C TYR A 118 -15.42 31.54 -18.23
N LEU A 119 -14.57 31.96 -17.29
CA LEU A 119 -14.98 32.44 -15.97
C LEU A 119 -15.50 33.88 -16.07
N SER A 120 -16.70 34.11 -15.56
CA SER A 120 -17.24 35.47 -15.42
C SER A 120 -16.48 36.26 -14.34
N GLU A 121 -16.66 37.58 -14.30
CA GLU A 121 -16.13 38.40 -13.20
C GLU A 121 -16.65 37.93 -11.83
N GLU A 122 -17.89 37.45 -11.76
CA GLU A 122 -18.49 36.87 -10.56
C GLU A 122 -17.81 35.55 -10.18
N ASP A 123 -17.55 34.67 -11.15
CA ASP A 123 -16.84 33.40 -10.91
C ASP A 123 -15.42 33.66 -10.34
N GLN A 124 -14.72 34.65 -10.90
CA GLN A 124 -13.37 35.04 -10.46
C GLN A 124 -13.40 35.65 -9.05
N ALA A 125 -14.39 36.50 -8.76
CA ALA A 125 -14.57 37.10 -7.44
C ALA A 125 -14.89 36.04 -6.37
N ASP A 126 -15.77 35.09 -6.69
CA ASP A 126 -16.14 33.98 -5.80
C ASP A 126 -14.98 33.01 -5.58
N ALA A 127 -14.22 32.70 -6.63
CA ALA A 127 -13.00 31.91 -6.52
C ALA A 127 -12.00 32.57 -5.59
N LYS A 128 -11.70 33.86 -5.80
CA LYS A 128 -10.82 34.64 -4.92
C LYS A 128 -11.28 34.59 -3.47
N ARG A 129 -12.57 34.86 -3.22
CA ARG A 129 -13.17 34.82 -1.87
C ARG A 129 -12.96 33.48 -1.18
N VAL A 130 -13.21 32.36 -1.85
CA VAL A 130 -13.03 31.02 -1.27
C VAL A 130 -11.55 30.73 -1.03
N LEU A 131 -10.70 30.97 -2.03
CA LEU A 131 -9.28 30.61 -1.98
C LEU A 131 -8.53 31.38 -0.90
N THR A 132 -8.73 32.69 -0.79
CA THR A 132 -8.08 33.49 0.26
C THR A 132 -8.65 33.18 1.65
N SER A 133 -9.94 32.84 1.74
CA SER A 133 -10.54 32.44 3.03
C SER A 133 -9.99 31.12 3.56
N GLU A 134 -9.75 30.13 2.70
CA GLU A 134 -9.09 28.89 3.11
C GLU A 134 -7.62 29.13 3.46
N ALA A 135 -6.92 29.99 2.72
CA ALA A 135 -5.54 30.36 3.03
C ALA A 135 -5.44 31.03 4.42
N ASP A 136 -6.31 31.98 4.72
CA ASP A 136 -6.37 32.62 6.04
C ASP A 136 -6.68 31.59 7.14
N TRP A 137 -7.61 30.66 6.91
CA TRP A 137 -7.91 29.63 7.90
C TRP A 137 -6.70 28.73 8.17
N ILE A 138 -5.97 28.29 7.13
CA ILE A 138 -4.75 27.48 7.31
C ILE A 138 -3.67 28.29 8.05
N THR A 139 -3.53 29.58 7.76
CA THR A 139 -2.49 30.41 8.38
C THR A 139 -2.77 30.72 9.84
N TYR A 140 -4.03 30.97 10.22
CA TYR A 140 -4.35 31.47 11.56
C TYR A 140 -5.09 30.47 12.46
N HIS A 141 -5.67 29.40 11.90
CA HIS A 141 -6.62 28.53 12.59
C HIS A 141 -6.43 27.03 12.30
N LEU A 142 -5.35 26.63 11.62
CA LEU A 142 -5.10 25.22 11.28
C LEU A 142 -5.18 24.31 12.53
N GLU A 143 -6.04 23.31 12.44
CA GLU A 143 -6.19 22.26 13.44
C GLU A 143 -6.57 20.93 12.79
N ARG A 144 -6.04 19.83 13.33
CA ARG A 144 -6.35 18.45 12.93
C ARG A 144 -6.50 17.60 14.19
N GLY A 145 -7.68 17.01 14.38
CA GLY A 145 -7.98 16.29 15.62
C GLY A 145 -7.88 17.21 16.84
N SER A 146 -7.07 16.82 17.82
CA SER A 146 -6.76 17.64 19.00
C SER A 146 -5.57 18.58 18.82
N ALA A 147 -4.80 18.44 17.74
CA ALA A 147 -3.59 19.21 17.49
C ALA A 147 -3.91 20.55 16.83
N LYS A 148 -3.26 21.61 17.30
CA LYS A 148 -3.37 22.98 16.78
C LYS A 148 -2.05 23.42 16.16
N GLY A 149 -2.13 24.12 15.03
CA GLY A 149 -0.96 24.58 14.28
C GLY A 149 -0.18 23.42 13.62
N VAL A 150 1.07 23.68 13.27
CA VAL A 150 1.99 22.71 12.67
C VAL A 150 2.58 21.81 13.74
N HIS A 151 2.56 20.50 13.52
CA HIS A 151 2.99 19.48 14.47
C HIS A 151 3.54 18.26 13.72
N ALA A 152 4.47 17.53 14.31
CA ALA A 152 5.07 16.37 13.67
C ALA A 152 5.47 15.31 14.70
N SER A 153 5.12 14.06 14.43
CA SER A 153 5.73 12.88 15.04
C SER A 153 5.80 11.75 14.02
N LYS A 154 6.86 10.95 14.09
CA LYS A 154 7.09 9.80 13.21
C LYS A 154 6.15 8.63 13.53
N TRP A 155 5.55 8.60 14.73
CA TRP A 155 4.61 7.56 15.15
C TRP A 155 3.16 8.07 15.08
N ASN A 156 2.28 7.33 14.40
CA ASN A 156 0.86 7.65 14.26
C ASN A 156 0.14 7.67 15.62
N LYS A 157 0.54 6.80 16.56
CA LYS A 157 -0.07 6.72 17.90
C LYS A 157 0.03 8.02 18.70
N ASP A 158 0.99 8.89 18.35
CA ASP A 158 1.17 10.19 18.99
C ASP A 158 0.15 11.23 18.49
N GLY A 159 -0.59 10.90 17.43
CA GLY A 159 -1.65 11.74 16.85
C GLY A 159 -1.14 12.93 16.04
N ASN A 160 0.15 12.98 15.71
CA ASN A 160 0.81 14.11 15.05
C ASN A 160 1.54 13.72 13.74
N ASN A 161 1.24 12.56 13.15
CA ASN A 161 1.85 12.10 11.90
C ASN A 161 1.03 12.51 10.68
N ASP A 162 1.34 13.65 10.06
CA ASP A 162 0.51 14.28 9.03
C ASP A 162 1.29 14.86 7.83
N PRO A 163 2.30 14.14 7.28
CA PRO A 163 3.18 14.68 6.24
C PRO A 163 2.44 15.11 4.96
N GLU A 164 1.44 14.32 4.57
CA GLU A 164 0.64 14.58 3.39
C GLU A 164 -0.14 15.90 3.54
N SER A 165 -0.63 16.16 4.75
CA SER A 165 -1.42 17.34 5.10
C SER A 165 -0.58 18.58 5.17
N HIS A 166 0.63 18.46 5.70
CA HIS A 166 1.63 19.51 5.61
C HIS A 166 1.93 19.87 4.15
N MET A 167 2.13 18.86 3.29
CA MET A 167 2.44 19.10 1.88
C MET A 167 1.32 19.84 1.15
N TRP A 168 0.06 19.39 1.21
CA TRP A 168 -1.02 20.07 0.45
C TRP A 168 -1.39 21.44 1.03
N ASN A 169 -1.37 21.61 2.36
CA ASN A 169 -1.68 22.90 2.96
C ASN A 169 -0.57 23.92 2.68
N GLY A 170 0.69 23.50 2.79
CA GLY A 170 1.84 24.33 2.45
C GLY A 170 1.86 24.70 0.97
N SER A 171 1.52 23.74 0.09
CA SER A 171 1.42 23.97 -1.35
C SER A 171 0.33 24.95 -1.72
N PHE A 172 -0.86 24.78 -1.13
CA PHE A 172 -1.99 25.68 -1.32
C PHE A 172 -1.63 27.11 -0.92
N LEU A 173 -1.05 27.31 0.27
CA LEU A 173 -0.68 28.64 0.75
C LEU A 173 0.33 29.35 -0.17
N TRP A 174 1.38 28.63 -0.61
CA TRP A 174 2.36 29.20 -1.53
C TRP A 174 1.68 29.70 -2.80
N ARG A 175 0.79 28.87 -3.34
CA ARG A 175 0.08 29.15 -4.57
C ARG A 175 -0.83 30.35 -4.47
N ILE A 176 -1.62 30.45 -3.40
CA ILE A 176 -2.52 31.59 -3.18
C ILE A 176 -1.70 32.88 -3.03
N ALA A 177 -0.52 32.81 -2.39
CA ALA A 177 0.39 33.95 -2.31
C ALA A 177 0.95 34.40 -3.67
N GLN A 178 1.13 33.49 -4.64
CA GLN A 178 1.51 33.86 -6.01
C GLN A 178 0.33 34.40 -6.82
N MET A 179 -0.86 33.82 -6.65
CA MET A 179 -2.07 34.25 -7.35
C MET A 179 -2.53 35.66 -6.94
N TYR A 180 -2.33 36.03 -5.67
CA TYR A 180 -2.78 37.32 -5.12
C TYR A 180 -1.61 38.09 -4.49
N PRO A 181 -0.66 38.60 -5.31
CA PRO A 181 0.59 39.18 -4.83
C PRO A 181 0.41 40.49 -4.03
N GLU A 182 -0.76 41.14 -4.15
CA GLU A 182 -1.12 42.38 -3.47
C GLU A 182 -2.03 42.16 -2.24
N HIS A 183 -2.31 40.90 -1.87
CA HIS A 183 -3.13 40.61 -0.69
C HIS A 183 -2.37 40.93 0.60
N GLU A 184 -3.04 41.54 1.58
CA GLU A 184 -2.43 41.98 2.84
C GLU A 184 -1.76 40.83 3.62
N ASN A 185 -2.38 39.64 3.61
CA ASN A 185 -1.88 38.45 4.34
C ASN A 185 -0.82 37.63 3.58
N LYS A 186 -0.38 38.06 2.39
CA LYS A 186 0.56 37.29 1.55
C LYS A 186 1.82 36.84 2.30
N ALA A 187 2.42 37.76 3.07
CA ALA A 187 3.66 37.46 3.80
C ALA A 187 3.45 36.36 4.85
N ASP A 188 2.30 36.35 5.52
CA ASP A 188 1.95 35.34 6.51
C ASP A 188 1.65 33.99 5.84
N TRP A 189 0.98 33.99 4.69
CA TRP A 189 0.76 32.79 3.88
C TRP A 189 2.09 32.16 3.46
N ILE A 190 3.05 32.95 2.98
CA ILE A 190 4.40 32.48 2.60
C ILE A 190 5.14 31.90 3.81
N LYS A 191 5.12 32.59 4.96
CA LYS A 191 5.76 32.12 6.19
C LYS A 191 5.19 30.77 6.63
N GLN A 192 3.87 30.64 6.67
CA GLN A 192 3.22 29.40 7.06
C GLN A 192 3.45 28.28 6.03
N SER A 193 3.46 28.61 4.74
CA SER A 193 3.78 27.67 3.67
C SER A 193 5.17 27.06 3.86
N ASN A 194 6.19 27.89 4.10
CA ASN A 194 7.56 27.41 4.34
C ASN A 194 7.63 26.46 5.55
N LEU A 195 6.96 26.81 6.66
CA LEU A 195 6.92 25.97 7.85
C LEU A 195 6.27 24.60 7.57
N LEU A 196 5.15 24.57 6.86
CA LEU A 196 4.45 23.33 6.49
C LEU A 196 5.27 22.49 5.50
N LEU A 197 5.78 23.10 4.42
CA LEU A 197 6.55 22.40 3.38
C LEU A 197 7.84 21.80 3.93
N PHE A 198 8.56 22.54 4.79
CA PHE A 198 9.74 22.01 5.46
C PHE A 198 9.40 20.74 6.27
N ASN A 199 8.37 20.81 7.12
CA ASN A 199 7.95 19.70 7.97
C ASN A 199 7.07 18.66 7.27
N ALA A 200 7.00 18.64 5.94
CA ALA A 200 6.24 17.64 5.20
C ALA A 200 7.03 16.33 5.02
N ILE A 201 8.37 16.39 4.96
CA ILE A 201 9.26 15.23 4.81
C ILE A 201 10.49 15.42 5.70
N THR A 202 10.29 15.42 7.02
CA THR A 202 11.36 15.53 8.01
C THR A 202 11.69 14.20 8.66
N THR A 203 12.97 13.98 8.97
CA THR A 203 13.47 12.92 9.84
C THR A 203 14.19 13.53 11.04
N GLU A 204 14.70 12.70 11.96
CA GLU A 204 15.49 13.20 13.10
C GLU A 204 16.78 13.93 12.67
N ALA A 205 17.28 13.67 11.45
CA ALA A 205 18.46 14.35 10.91
C ALA A 205 18.23 15.85 10.66
N ASP A 206 16.98 16.30 10.58
CA ASP A 206 16.62 17.69 10.31
C ASP A 206 16.53 18.56 11.59
N ALA A 207 16.85 17.98 12.77
CA ALA A 207 16.61 18.60 14.08
C ALA A 207 17.33 19.95 14.32
N ASP A 208 18.42 20.21 13.61
CA ASP A 208 19.19 21.46 13.74
C ASP A 208 18.63 22.63 12.91
N HIS A 209 17.62 22.39 12.06
CA HIS A 209 17.03 23.45 11.23
C HIS A 209 16.01 24.29 12.01
N GLU A 210 15.99 25.61 11.81
CA GLU A 210 15.14 26.53 12.60
C GLU A 210 13.64 26.31 12.43
N LEU A 211 13.21 25.76 11.30
CA LEU A 211 11.81 25.42 11.02
C LEU A 211 11.41 24.04 11.53
N TYR A 212 12.33 23.24 12.09
CA TYR A 212 12.05 21.88 12.50
C TYR A 212 11.07 21.83 13.67
N VAL A 213 9.95 21.13 13.45
CA VAL A 213 8.92 20.87 14.46
C VAL A 213 9.05 19.46 15.04
N GLY A 214 9.48 18.51 14.24
CA GLY A 214 9.61 17.10 14.59
C GLY A 214 9.74 16.23 13.34
N PRO A 215 10.05 14.93 13.50
CA PRO A 215 10.16 14.02 12.38
C PRO A 215 8.75 13.59 11.96
N GLN A 216 8.45 13.55 10.66
CA GLN A 216 7.26 12.87 10.12
C GLN A 216 7.58 11.46 9.62
N PHE A 217 8.85 11.21 9.29
CA PHE A 217 9.35 9.95 8.78
C PHE A 217 10.44 9.40 9.70
N PHE A 218 10.63 8.08 9.64
CA PHE A 218 11.83 7.45 10.17
C PHE A 218 13.03 7.74 9.27
N GLU A 219 14.25 7.46 9.74
CA GLU A 219 15.46 7.86 9.00
C GLU A 219 15.57 7.24 7.60
N ASN A 220 15.03 6.02 7.40
CA ASN A 220 15.01 5.38 6.08
C ASN A 220 13.72 5.67 5.32
N TYR A 221 12.99 6.73 5.67
CA TYR A 221 11.76 7.18 5.04
C TYR A 221 10.59 6.19 5.13
N ALA A 222 10.60 5.30 6.12
CA ALA A 222 9.36 4.62 6.49
C ALA A 222 8.35 5.62 7.04
N LEU A 223 7.07 5.32 6.86
CA LEU A 223 5.98 6.19 7.26
C LEU A 223 4.95 5.39 8.07
N ASP A 224 4.92 5.61 9.38
CA ASP A 224 3.83 5.12 10.23
C ASP A 224 2.64 6.06 10.12
N HIS A 225 1.74 5.78 9.18
CA HIS A 225 0.53 6.56 8.98
C HIS A 225 -0.70 5.67 9.00
N HIS A 226 -1.69 6.03 9.83
CA HIS A 226 -2.77 5.14 10.26
C HIS A 226 -2.29 3.90 11.04
N GLY A 227 -1.11 3.94 11.65
CA GLY A 227 -0.59 2.90 12.55
C GLY A 227 0.05 1.71 11.82
N TYR A 228 0.52 1.91 10.58
CA TYR A 228 1.26 0.92 9.81
C TYR A 228 2.17 1.56 8.76
N MET A 229 3.10 0.78 8.19
CA MET A 229 3.99 1.22 7.11
C MET A 229 3.21 1.55 5.82
N ASN A 230 2.98 2.84 5.57
CA ASN A 230 1.97 3.30 4.63
C ASN A 230 2.56 3.91 3.35
N VAL A 231 2.90 3.03 2.40
CA VAL A 231 3.40 3.41 1.06
C VAL A 231 2.42 4.32 0.31
N GLY A 232 1.11 4.12 0.52
CA GLY A 232 0.09 4.93 -0.15
C GLY A 232 0.19 6.40 0.22
N TYR A 233 0.49 6.72 1.48
CA TYR A 233 0.58 8.11 1.94
C TYR A 233 1.94 8.76 1.64
N MET A 234 3.02 7.97 1.50
CA MET A 234 4.26 8.44 0.87
C MET A 234 3.99 9.01 -0.53
N VAL A 235 3.17 8.30 -1.32
CA VAL A 235 2.75 8.74 -2.65
C VAL A 235 1.85 9.98 -2.58
N ILE A 236 0.92 10.08 -1.62
CA ILE A 236 0.07 11.28 -1.51
C ILE A 236 0.92 12.51 -1.23
N THR A 237 1.92 12.42 -0.34
CA THR A 237 2.88 13.51 -0.08
C THR A 237 3.61 13.91 -1.38
N LEU A 238 4.22 12.96 -2.08
CA LEU A 238 4.91 13.23 -3.35
C LEU A 238 3.98 13.82 -4.44
N SER A 239 2.75 13.34 -4.53
CA SER A 239 1.81 13.75 -5.58
C SER A 239 1.31 15.18 -5.38
N ASN A 240 1.13 15.64 -4.14
CA ASN A 240 0.75 17.03 -3.88
C ASN A 240 1.92 17.98 -4.16
N ALA A 241 3.15 17.56 -3.85
CA ALA A 241 4.35 18.29 -4.28
C ALA A 241 4.40 18.42 -5.81
N ALA A 242 4.07 17.35 -6.54
CA ALA A 242 4.00 17.33 -8.00
C ALA A 242 2.95 18.32 -8.55
N MET A 243 1.76 18.40 -7.93
CA MET A 243 0.71 19.35 -8.33
C MET A 243 1.19 20.80 -8.23
N LEU A 244 1.82 21.20 -7.11
CA LEU A 244 2.44 22.52 -7.00
C LEU A 244 3.55 22.72 -8.03
N TYR A 245 4.46 21.76 -8.15
CA TYR A 245 5.60 21.84 -9.06
C TYR A 245 5.18 22.14 -10.50
N PHE A 246 4.17 21.45 -11.01
CA PHE A 246 3.71 21.65 -12.39
C PHE A 246 2.96 22.97 -12.58
N ASP A 247 2.17 23.41 -11.61
CA ASP A 247 1.51 24.70 -11.69
C ASP A 247 2.50 25.87 -11.62
N LEU A 248 3.55 25.75 -10.78
CA LEU A 248 4.65 26.72 -10.75
C LEU A 248 5.33 26.82 -12.11
N LYS A 249 5.63 25.68 -12.72
CA LYS A 249 6.23 25.60 -14.05
C LYS A 249 5.32 26.16 -15.14
N HIS A 250 4.02 25.90 -15.07
CA HIS A 250 3.04 26.41 -16.02
C HIS A 250 2.93 27.94 -15.99
N ASN A 251 2.98 28.53 -14.79
CA ASN A 251 2.79 29.96 -14.58
C ASN A 251 4.08 30.77 -14.49
N ASP A 252 5.25 30.13 -14.62
CA ASP A 252 6.57 30.74 -14.40
C ASP A 252 6.68 31.42 -13.01
N TRP A 253 6.13 30.75 -12.00
CA TRP A 253 6.15 31.23 -10.61
C TRP A 253 7.40 30.75 -9.86
N PRO A 254 7.88 31.53 -8.86
CA PRO A 254 8.99 31.12 -8.05
C PRO A 254 8.65 29.86 -7.26
N MET A 255 9.57 28.92 -7.24
CA MET A 255 9.43 27.69 -6.46
C MET A 255 9.78 27.94 -4.99
N PRO A 256 8.98 27.43 -4.03
CA PRO A 256 9.32 27.55 -2.61
C PRO A 256 10.61 26.81 -2.31
N GLU A 257 11.44 27.40 -1.45
CA GLU A 257 12.73 26.84 -1.03
C GLU A 257 12.57 25.40 -0.50
N HIS A 258 11.58 25.17 0.36
CA HIS A 258 11.43 23.90 1.07
C HIS A 258 10.58 22.85 0.33
N LEU A 259 10.03 23.14 -0.85
CA LEU A 259 9.26 22.13 -1.61
C LEU A 259 10.08 20.88 -1.93
N LYS A 260 11.39 21.05 -2.14
CA LYS A 260 12.30 19.95 -2.49
C LYS A 260 12.92 19.26 -1.29
N HIS A 261 12.67 19.74 -0.07
CA HIS A 261 13.28 19.19 1.13
C HIS A 261 12.95 17.69 1.25
N ASN A 262 13.99 16.85 1.23
CA ASN A 262 13.94 15.39 1.24
C ASN A 262 13.05 14.70 0.18
N LEU A 263 12.55 15.44 -0.81
CA LEU A 263 11.59 14.94 -1.80
C LEU A 263 12.18 13.83 -2.68
N GLU A 264 13.44 13.98 -3.11
CA GLU A 264 14.14 12.97 -3.90
C GLU A 264 14.44 11.71 -3.09
N ASN A 265 14.79 11.87 -1.80
CA ASN A 265 15.06 10.74 -0.92
C ASN A 265 13.80 9.89 -0.71
N LEU A 266 12.66 10.54 -0.43
CA LEU A 266 11.37 9.87 -0.34
C LEU A 266 10.99 9.18 -1.66
N TRP A 267 11.24 9.82 -2.81
CA TRP A 267 11.01 9.22 -4.13
C TRP A 267 11.85 7.95 -4.33
N ARG A 268 13.14 7.97 -4.03
CA ARG A 268 14.04 6.82 -4.19
C ARG A 268 13.56 5.60 -3.38
N VAL A 269 13.08 5.81 -2.17
CA VAL A 269 12.50 4.73 -1.34
C VAL A 269 11.15 4.28 -1.91
N THR A 270 10.24 5.21 -2.23
CA THR A 270 8.93 4.90 -2.81
C THR A 270 9.05 4.10 -4.11
N LYS A 271 10.03 4.44 -4.97
CA LYS A 271 10.30 3.78 -6.25
C LYS A 271 10.61 2.29 -6.09
N LYS A 272 11.31 1.90 -5.02
CA LYS A 272 11.57 0.48 -4.70
C LYS A 272 10.29 -0.31 -4.43
N MET A 273 9.21 0.37 -4.06
CA MET A 273 7.90 -0.18 -3.73
C MET A 273 6.89 -0.03 -4.88
N ILE A 274 7.37 -0.04 -6.12
CA ILE A 274 6.55 -0.06 -7.34
C ILE A 274 6.85 -1.34 -8.12
N PHE A 275 5.85 -2.12 -8.50
CA PHE A 275 6.01 -3.24 -9.43
C PHE A 275 6.22 -2.72 -10.86
N ALA A 276 6.91 -3.48 -11.71
CA ALA A 276 7.21 -3.03 -13.08
C ALA A 276 5.93 -2.70 -13.91
N ASP A 277 4.80 -3.28 -13.54
CA ASP A 277 3.50 -2.99 -14.15
C ASP A 277 2.84 -1.66 -13.71
N GLY A 278 3.53 -0.87 -12.88
CA GLY A 278 3.10 0.45 -12.42
C GLY A 278 2.22 0.44 -11.16
N ARG A 279 2.06 -0.70 -10.49
CA ARG A 279 1.31 -0.78 -9.22
C ARG A 279 2.18 -0.63 -7.99
N LEU A 280 1.57 -0.12 -6.93
CA LEU A 280 2.21 -0.02 -5.62
C LEU A 280 2.35 -1.40 -4.96
N ALA A 281 3.56 -1.71 -4.53
CA ALA A 281 3.88 -2.79 -3.61
C ALA A 281 3.67 -2.31 -2.17
N ARG A 282 2.49 -2.60 -1.61
CA ARG A 282 2.09 -2.09 -0.30
C ARG A 282 2.60 -2.99 0.82
N ILE A 283 3.89 -2.88 1.11
CA ILE A 283 4.62 -3.79 2.01
C ILE A 283 4.12 -3.81 3.47
N GLY A 284 3.50 -2.73 3.95
CA GLY A 284 2.81 -2.66 5.24
C GLY A 284 1.28 -2.75 5.15
N GLY A 285 0.75 -2.96 3.94
CA GLY A 285 -0.67 -3.12 3.68
C GLY A 285 -1.42 -1.86 3.27
N ASP A 286 -2.75 -1.92 3.33
CA ASP A 286 -3.65 -0.83 2.95
C ASP A 286 -5.01 -1.04 3.61
N SER A 287 -5.56 0.04 4.16
CA SER A 287 -6.91 0.07 4.71
C SER A 287 -7.95 0.63 3.74
N ARG A 288 -7.56 0.90 2.50
CA ARG A 288 -8.44 1.43 1.45
C ARG A 288 -8.83 0.35 0.42
N VAL A 289 -9.65 0.78 -0.53
CA VAL A 289 -9.98 0.00 -1.72
C VAL A 289 -8.70 -0.31 -2.50
N ARG A 290 -8.50 -1.58 -2.83
CA ARG A 290 -7.30 -2.07 -3.52
C ARG A 290 -7.17 -1.42 -4.90
N TYR A 291 -5.96 -0.95 -5.21
CA TYR A 291 -5.60 -0.32 -6.49
C TYR A 291 -6.54 0.81 -6.91
N ALA A 292 -6.85 1.71 -5.96
CA ALA A 292 -7.60 2.95 -6.15
C ALA A 292 -6.85 4.09 -5.43
N TYR A 293 -7.52 5.20 -5.13
CA TYR A 293 -7.00 6.37 -4.40
C TYR A 293 -5.48 6.64 -4.54
N CYS A 294 -4.63 6.21 -3.59
CA CYS A 294 -3.18 6.46 -3.65
C CYS A 294 -2.49 5.90 -4.90
N GLN A 295 -2.99 4.79 -5.44
CA GLN A 295 -2.49 4.24 -6.70
C GLN A 295 -2.63 5.27 -7.82
N GLU A 296 -3.77 5.95 -7.93
CA GLU A 296 -4.04 6.86 -9.04
C GLU A 296 -3.11 8.07 -9.04
N TYR A 297 -2.79 8.61 -7.87
CA TYR A 297 -1.92 9.78 -7.73
C TYR A 297 -0.42 9.47 -7.87
N LEU A 298 -0.02 8.19 -7.92
CA LEU A 298 1.34 7.79 -8.27
C LEU A 298 1.76 8.36 -9.64
N LEU A 299 0.80 8.50 -10.55
CA LEU A 299 1.01 9.06 -11.89
C LEU A 299 1.67 10.44 -11.84
N HIS A 300 1.25 11.31 -10.92
CA HIS A 300 1.81 12.67 -10.79
C HIS A 300 3.22 12.63 -10.21
N SER A 301 3.46 11.79 -9.20
CA SER A 301 4.78 11.60 -8.60
C SER A 301 5.79 11.10 -9.63
N MET A 302 5.41 10.16 -10.50
CA MET A 302 6.26 9.67 -11.58
C MET A 302 6.56 10.76 -12.62
N MET A 303 5.57 11.54 -13.02
CA MET A 303 5.78 12.66 -13.94
C MET A 303 6.73 13.71 -13.37
N MET A 304 6.59 14.04 -12.07
CA MET A 304 7.51 14.93 -11.38
C MET A 304 8.91 14.32 -11.30
N ALA A 305 9.03 13.03 -10.98
CA ALA A 305 10.33 12.37 -10.91
C ALA A 305 11.08 12.36 -12.26
N ALA A 306 10.35 12.16 -13.37
CA ALA A 306 10.90 12.31 -14.71
C ALA A 306 11.48 13.71 -14.94
N ASP A 307 10.68 14.75 -14.66
CA ASP A 307 11.05 16.13 -14.97
C ASP A 307 12.11 16.70 -14.02
N LEU A 308 11.92 16.47 -12.72
CA LEU A 308 12.67 17.12 -11.66
C LEU A 308 13.94 16.35 -11.28
N PHE A 309 13.88 15.01 -11.26
CA PHE A 309 15.01 14.15 -10.87
C PHE A 309 15.68 13.48 -12.08
N GLY A 310 15.10 13.60 -13.28
CA GLY A 310 15.61 12.91 -14.46
C GLY A 310 15.39 11.39 -14.43
N ASP A 311 14.40 10.90 -13.67
CA ASP A 311 14.16 9.47 -13.52
C ASP A 311 13.75 8.82 -14.85
N THR A 312 14.66 8.04 -15.42
CA THR A 312 14.49 7.43 -16.74
C THR A 312 13.40 6.34 -16.79
N HIS A 313 13.01 5.78 -15.63
CA HIS A 313 12.01 4.72 -15.53
C HIS A 313 10.58 5.25 -15.43
N ALA A 314 10.40 6.51 -15.01
CA ALA A 314 9.08 7.11 -14.83
C ALA A 314 8.21 7.07 -16.10
N THR A 315 8.80 7.26 -17.28
CA THR A 315 8.07 7.16 -18.56
C THR A 315 7.43 5.78 -18.75
N TYR A 316 8.21 4.73 -18.46
CA TYR A 316 7.78 3.34 -18.56
C TYR A 316 6.68 3.04 -17.54
N LEU A 317 6.89 3.42 -16.27
CA LEU A 317 5.93 3.14 -15.20
C LEU A 317 4.59 3.88 -15.39
N CYS A 318 4.62 5.13 -15.85
CA CYS A 318 3.40 5.88 -16.24
C CYS A 318 2.61 5.13 -17.32
N ALA A 319 3.31 4.62 -18.34
CA ALA A 319 2.66 3.87 -19.41
C ALA A 319 2.06 2.56 -18.89
N SER A 320 2.80 1.80 -18.07
CA SER A 320 2.31 0.56 -17.45
C SER A 320 1.07 0.78 -16.58
N GLN A 321 1.07 1.83 -15.75
CA GLN A 321 -0.08 2.17 -14.92
C GLN A 321 -1.31 2.53 -15.76
N LEU A 322 -1.16 3.33 -16.83
CA LEU A 322 -2.26 3.68 -17.72
C LEU A 322 -2.84 2.44 -18.43
N GLN A 323 -2.01 1.46 -18.79
CA GLN A 323 -2.49 0.20 -19.36
C GLN A 323 -3.29 -0.62 -18.35
N THR A 324 -2.84 -0.69 -17.10
CA THR A 324 -3.57 -1.36 -16.01
C THR A 324 -4.94 -0.72 -15.77
N LEU A 325 -4.99 0.62 -15.75
CA LEU A 325 -6.22 1.39 -15.64
C LEU A 325 -7.16 1.12 -16.82
N ALA A 326 -6.64 1.16 -18.05
CA ALA A 326 -7.41 0.92 -19.26
C ALA A 326 -7.97 -0.50 -19.30
N LYS A 327 -7.17 -1.50 -18.88
CA LYS A 327 -7.61 -2.89 -18.75
C LYS A 327 -8.84 -3.00 -17.84
N GLU A 328 -8.82 -2.33 -16.69
CA GLU A 328 -9.96 -2.31 -15.77
C GLU A 328 -11.17 -1.61 -16.40
N GLN A 329 -11.02 -0.40 -16.95
CA GLN A 329 -12.15 0.32 -17.56
C GLN A 329 -12.76 -0.44 -18.76
N ASN A 330 -11.97 -1.25 -19.46
CA ASN A 330 -12.44 -2.05 -20.60
C ASN A 330 -13.33 -3.23 -20.21
N THR A 331 -13.36 -3.63 -18.93
CA THR A 331 -14.33 -4.64 -18.45
C THR A 331 -15.72 -4.04 -18.24
N ASN A 332 -15.84 -2.70 -18.21
CA ASN A 332 -17.09 -1.98 -17.96
C ASN A 332 -17.67 -1.41 -19.27
N THR A 333 -18.87 -1.86 -19.62
CA THR A 333 -19.59 -1.42 -20.83
C THR A 333 -20.14 0.00 -20.72
N ASP A 334 -20.44 0.48 -19.51
CA ASP A 334 -20.96 1.82 -19.25
C ASP A 334 -19.90 2.92 -19.30
N GLY A 335 -18.61 2.56 -19.29
CA GLY A 335 -17.48 3.48 -19.28
C GLY A 335 -16.98 3.88 -17.88
N SER A 336 -17.57 3.36 -16.81
CA SER A 336 -17.07 3.53 -15.44
C SER A 336 -15.69 2.93 -15.27
N TYR A 337 -14.90 3.46 -14.34
CA TYR A 337 -13.54 2.99 -14.12
C TYR A 337 -13.49 1.65 -13.40
N TYR A 338 -14.26 1.53 -12.32
CA TYR A 338 -14.18 0.36 -11.43
C TYR A 338 -15.38 -0.57 -11.60
N GLY A 339 -16.54 -0.01 -11.95
CA GLY A 339 -17.76 -0.71 -12.35
C GLY A 339 -17.98 -2.05 -11.65
N LEU A 340 -17.82 -3.15 -12.40
CA LEU A 340 -18.10 -4.52 -11.95
C LEU A 340 -17.37 -4.89 -10.64
N ARG A 341 -16.10 -4.51 -10.50
CA ARG A 341 -15.28 -4.89 -9.33
C ARG A 341 -15.80 -4.25 -8.05
N LEU A 342 -16.37 -3.05 -8.13
CA LEU A 342 -16.88 -2.27 -7.00
C LEU A 342 -18.41 -2.16 -6.98
N ASP A 343 -19.14 -3.07 -7.65
CA ASP A 343 -20.61 -3.03 -7.71
C ASP A 343 -21.27 -3.10 -6.32
N SER A 344 -20.71 -3.89 -5.40
CA SER A 344 -21.18 -3.92 -4.01
C SER A 344 -21.03 -2.55 -3.32
N LEU A 345 -19.88 -1.90 -3.51
CA LEU A 345 -19.62 -0.57 -2.95
C LEU A 345 -20.52 0.49 -3.58
N LYS A 346 -20.78 0.41 -4.88
CA LYS A 346 -21.74 1.28 -5.59
C LYS A 346 -23.12 1.22 -4.97
N LYS A 347 -23.57 0.03 -4.55
CA LYS A 347 -24.88 -0.19 -3.90
C LYS A 347 -24.90 0.23 -2.43
N SER A 348 -23.86 -0.09 -1.66
CA SER A 348 -23.81 0.15 -0.22
C SER A 348 -23.39 1.57 0.15
N SER A 349 -22.55 2.21 -0.66
CA SER A 349 -22.05 3.57 -0.46
C SER A 349 -21.81 4.29 -1.79
N PRO A 350 -22.87 4.81 -2.44
CA PRO A 350 -22.73 5.69 -3.61
C PRO A 350 -21.80 6.88 -3.33
N TYR A 351 -21.80 7.38 -2.08
CA TYR A 351 -20.89 8.41 -1.59
C TYR A 351 -19.42 8.04 -1.79
N TYR A 352 -19.00 6.85 -1.38
CA TYR A 352 -17.60 6.45 -1.48
C TYR A 352 -17.24 5.94 -2.88
N TYR A 353 -18.17 5.26 -3.55
CA TYR A 353 -17.99 4.81 -4.93
C TYR A 353 -17.70 5.98 -5.89
N THR A 354 -18.55 7.02 -5.87
CA THR A 354 -18.38 8.19 -6.74
C THR A 354 -17.07 8.94 -6.46
N ARG A 355 -16.60 8.96 -5.20
CA ARG A 355 -15.28 9.50 -4.82
C ARG A 355 -14.16 8.77 -5.54
N ILE A 356 -14.13 7.45 -5.49
CA ILE A 356 -13.04 6.65 -6.06
C ILE A 356 -13.05 6.75 -7.59
N GLU A 357 -14.23 6.74 -8.21
CA GLU A 357 -14.40 7.00 -9.64
C GLU A 357 -13.79 8.35 -10.05
N SER A 358 -14.09 9.42 -9.31
CA SER A 358 -13.53 10.75 -9.63
C SER A 358 -12.06 10.93 -9.24
N ASP A 359 -11.51 10.17 -8.28
CA ASP A 359 -10.06 10.16 -8.00
C ASP A 359 -9.26 9.78 -9.23
N ARG A 360 -9.66 8.69 -9.90
CA ARG A 360 -9.01 8.24 -11.13
C ARG A 360 -9.20 9.24 -12.28
N ALA A 361 -10.42 9.75 -12.44
CA ALA A 361 -10.71 10.75 -13.46
C ALA A 361 -9.83 12.00 -13.29
N CYS A 362 -9.73 12.51 -12.06
CA CYS A 362 -8.91 13.68 -11.74
C CYS A 362 -7.41 13.41 -11.98
N ALA A 363 -6.91 12.24 -11.59
CA ALA A 363 -5.51 11.88 -11.79
C ALA A 363 -5.15 11.86 -13.29
N VAL A 364 -5.98 11.23 -14.13
CA VAL A 364 -5.80 11.16 -15.58
C VAL A 364 -5.91 12.56 -16.22
N ALA A 365 -6.87 13.38 -15.78
CA ALA A 365 -7.06 14.73 -16.28
C ALA A 365 -5.87 15.66 -15.95
N ALA A 366 -5.38 15.63 -14.72
CA ALA A 366 -4.19 16.39 -14.32
C ALA A 366 -2.94 15.90 -15.07
N ALA A 367 -2.76 14.58 -15.25
CA ALA A 367 -1.66 14.05 -16.04
C ALA A 367 -1.71 14.49 -17.51
N MET A 368 -2.91 14.62 -18.09
CA MET A 368 -3.07 15.19 -19.44
C MET A 368 -2.58 16.63 -19.51
N HIS A 369 -2.94 17.46 -18.53
CA HIS A 369 -2.48 18.85 -18.45
C HIS A 369 -0.95 18.92 -18.28
N TYR A 370 -0.40 18.20 -17.29
CA TYR A 370 1.02 18.22 -16.97
C TYR A 370 1.91 17.64 -18.07
N ASN A 371 1.41 16.72 -18.91
CA ASN A 371 2.24 16.04 -19.92
C ASN A 371 2.95 17.01 -20.87
N SER A 372 2.35 18.16 -21.17
CA SER A 372 2.97 19.21 -22.00
C SER A 372 4.14 19.92 -21.31
N LEU A 373 4.17 19.88 -19.97
CA LEU A 373 5.18 20.53 -19.13
C LEU A 373 6.34 19.59 -18.79
N VAL A 374 6.16 18.27 -18.88
CA VAL A 374 7.19 17.29 -18.51
C VAL A 374 8.30 17.23 -19.57
N LYS A 375 9.53 17.47 -19.15
CA LYS A 375 10.75 17.14 -19.86
C LYS A 375 11.09 15.68 -19.61
N TRP A 376 10.55 14.81 -20.46
CA TRP A 376 10.80 13.38 -20.38
C TRP A 376 12.30 13.07 -20.60
N PRO A 377 12.97 12.39 -19.66
CA PRO A 377 14.36 12.01 -19.84
C PRO A 377 14.50 10.93 -20.93
N SER A 378 15.70 10.83 -21.49
CA SER A 378 16.04 9.71 -22.37
C SER A 378 16.08 8.41 -21.58
N SER A 379 15.90 7.28 -22.26
CA SER A 379 16.01 5.96 -21.63
C SER A 379 17.37 5.78 -20.96
N GLY A 380 17.35 5.29 -19.72
CA GLY A 380 18.56 4.95 -18.98
C GLY A 380 19.21 3.67 -19.50
N THR A 381 20.39 3.34 -18.93
CA THR A 381 21.17 2.17 -19.31
C THR A 381 20.81 0.91 -18.51
N LEU A 382 20.29 1.06 -17.30
CA LEU A 382 19.81 -0.04 -16.47
C LEU A 382 18.33 -0.29 -16.76
N ASP A 383 17.88 -1.55 -16.62
CA ASP A 383 16.46 -1.86 -16.54
C ASP A 383 15.90 -1.49 -15.15
N PHE A 384 14.57 -1.38 -15.06
CA PHE A 384 13.93 -0.92 -13.83
C PHE A 384 14.25 -1.81 -12.63
N GLU A 385 14.22 -3.13 -12.80
CA GLU A 385 14.40 -4.05 -11.68
C GLU A 385 15.83 -4.04 -11.15
N SER A 386 16.81 -3.93 -12.05
CA SER A 386 18.21 -3.75 -11.67
C SER A 386 18.45 -2.42 -10.96
N ASP A 387 17.79 -1.32 -11.38
CA ASP A 387 17.93 0.01 -10.76
C ASP A 387 17.37 0.06 -9.33
N VAL A 388 16.25 -0.62 -9.08
CA VAL A 388 15.62 -0.63 -7.75
C VAL A 388 16.04 -1.80 -6.86
N ALA A 389 16.93 -2.68 -7.33
CA ALA A 389 17.41 -3.84 -6.61
C ALA A 389 18.10 -3.50 -5.27
N GLY A 390 18.28 -4.53 -4.45
CA GLY A 390 18.97 -4.48 -3.18
C GLY A 390 18.05 -4.42 -1.98
N LEU A 391 18.68 -4.19 -0.83
CA LEU A 391 18.08 -4.20 0.49
C LEU A 391 17.65 -2.80 0.92
N TRP A 392 16.48 -2.70 1.54
CA TRP A 392 16.01 -1.55 2.31
C TRP A 392 15.46 -2.05 3.65
N ILE A 393 15.82 -1.37 4.74
CA ILE A 393 15.42 -1.74 6.10
C ILE A 393 15.05 -0.46 6.86
N GLU A 394 13.92 -0.49 7.56
CA GLU A 394 13.67 0.40 8.69
C GLU A 394 13.56 -0.44 9.96
N LYS A 395 14.65 -0.51 10.73
CA LYS A 395 14.75 -1.37 11.91
C LYS A 395 13.88 -0.87 13.05
N GLU A 396 13.68 0.43 13.19
CA GLU A 396 12.89 0.98 14.30
C GLU A 396 11.39 0.69 14.10
N HIS A 397 10.89 0.86 12.88
CA HIS A 397 9.50 0.60 12.54
C HIS A 397 9.21 -0.89 12.30
N GLY A 398 10.21 -1.70 11.97
CA GLY A 398 10.05 -3.14 11.78
C GLY A 398 9.72 -3.55 10.35
N ASP A 399 10.30 -2.88 9.36
CA ASP A 399 10.13 -3.20 7.95
C ASP A 399 11.45 -3.60 7.27
N VAL A 400 11.34 -4.56 6.36
CA VAL A 400 12.45 -4.96 5.48
C VAL A 400 11.94 -5.32 4.10
N LEU A 401 12.70 -4.94 3.08
CA LEU A 401 12.48 -5.27 1.68
C LEU A 401 13.82 -5.67 1.06
N HIS A 402 13.85 -6.80 0.37
CA HIS A 402 14.90 -7.11 -0.59
C HIS A 402 14.30 -7.34 -1.97
N ARG A 403 14.91 -6.71 -2.98
CA ARG A 403 14.48 -6.81 -4.37
C ARG A 403 15.63 -7.26 -5.30
N SER A 404 15.31 -8.13 -6.24
CA SER A 404 16.16 -8.53 -7.38
C SER A 404 15.30 -8.58 -8.65
N PRO A 405 15.89 -8.76 -9.85
CA PRO A 405 15.13 -8.95 -11.08
C PRO A 405 14.12 -10.12 -11.06
N THR A 406 14.26 -11.07 -10.13
CA THR A 406 13.43 -12.27 -10.07
C THR A 406 12.60 -12.39 -8.78
N ARG A 407 12.84 -11.55 -7.76
CA ARG A 407 12.11 -11.60 -6.48
C ARG A 407 11.93 -10.23 -5.86
N PHE A 408 10.69 -9.93 -5.50
CA PHE A 408 10.32 -8.95 -4.50
C PHE A 408 9.98 -9.68 -3.20
N ALA A 409 10.76 -9.48 -2.14
CA ALA A 409 10.49 -10.06 -0.82
C ALA A 409 10.47 -9.00 0.27
N SER A 410 9.42 -8.94 1.08
CA SER A 410 9.31 -7.97 2.17
C SER A 410 8.63 -8.54 3.40
N VAL A 411 8.92 -7.95 4.56
CA VAL A 411 8.21 -8.20 5.83
C VAL A 411 7.97 -6.86 6.52
N SER A 412 6.77 -6.67 7.05
CA SER A 412 6.39 -5.54 7.89
C SER A 412 5.73 -6.07 9.16
N TRP A 413 6.34 -5.82 10.32
CA TRP A 413 5.75 -6.22 11.61
C TRP A 413 4.67 -5.24 12.06
N HIS A 414 4.91 -3.95 11.85
CA HIS A 414 3.91 -2.89 11.97
C HIS A 414 3.12 -2.71 10.66
N ALA A 415 2.52 -3.80 10.19
CA ALA A 415 1.60 -3.82 9.06
C ALA A 415 0.15 -3.54 9.51
N SER A 416 -0.73 -3.17 8.56
CA SER A 416 -2.17 -3.13 8.78
C SER A 416 -2.68 -4.55 9.10
N GLY A 417 -2.97 -4.80 10.37
CA GLY A 417 -3.32 -6.14 10.87
C GLY A 417 -2.24 -6.82 11.74
N LEU A 418 -1.06 -6.20 11.88
CA LEU A 418 0.16 -6.72 12.54
C LEU A 418 0.74 -7.98 11.88
N GLY A 419 1.95 -7.85 11.33
CA GLY A 419 2.63 -8.91 10.59
C GLY A 419 2.08 -9.12 9.18
N GLN A 420 2.95 -8.92 8.20
CA GLN A 420 2.71 -9.20 6.79
C GLN A 420 4.02 -9.54 6.11
N ALA A 421 4.01 -10.48 5.17
CA ALA A 421 5.13 -10.76 4.29
C ALA A 421 4.69 -10.85 2.81
N MET A 422 5.65 -10.70 1.90
CA MET A 422 5.47 -10.86 0.47
C MET A 422 6.67 -11.61 -0.11
N CYS A 423 6.45 -12.48 -1.10
CA CYS A 423 7.49 -13.07 -1.94
C CYS A 423 6.89 -13.41 -3.31
N GLN A 424 7.24 -12.64 -4.34
CA GLN A 424 6.64 -12.77 -5.67
C GLN A 424 7.49 -12.09 -6.75
N PRO A 425 7.24 -12.36 -8.04
CA PRO A 425 7.93 -11.67 -9.14
C PRO A 425 7.71 -10.15 -9.07
N PRO A 426 8.76 -9.34 -9.27
CA PRO A 426 8.68 -7.89 -9.12
C PRO A 426 8.00 -7.19 -10.31
N ASP A 427 7.80 -7.91 -11.41
CA ASP A 427 7.17 -7.44 -12.64
C ASP A 427 5.65 -7.66 -12.68
N ASP A 428 5.09 -8.39 -11.71
CA ASP A 428 3.66 -8.72 -11.69
C ASP A 428 2.99 -8.42 -10.34
N GLY A 429 2.40 -7.23 -10.23
CA GLY A 429 1.62 -6.85 -9.06
C GLY A 429 0.27 -7.60 -8.95
N ASN A 430 -0.14 -8.45 -9.91
CA ASN A 430 -1.50 -9.02 -9.92
C ASN A 430 -1.64 -10.12 -8.90
N ILE A 431 -0.51 -10.64 -8.45
CA ILE A 431 -0.38 -11.65 -7.42
C ILE A 431 -0.32 -10.99 -6.03
N ALA A 432 -0.12 -9.67 -5.98
CA ALA A 432 0.01 -8.94 -4.72
C ALA A 432 -1.35 -8.74 -4.03
N GLU A 433 -1.48 -9.37 -2.87
CA GLU A 433 -2.35 -8.96 -1.77
C GLU A 433 -1.52 -8.95 -0.49
N TRP A 434 -1.94 -8.19 0.50
CA TRP A 434 -1.11 -7.85 1.65
C TRP A 434 -1.72 -8.20 3.00
N SER A 435 -3.03 -8.20 3.18
CA SER A 435 -3.63 -8.33 4.52
C SER A 435 -3.31 -9.69 5.17
N SER A 436 -2.44 -9.65 6.18
CA SER A 436 -1.83 -10.83 6.81
C SER A 436 -1.17 -11.80 5.81
N ASN A 437 -0.77 -11.32 4.63
CA ASN A 437 -0.23 -12.19 3.58
C ASN A 437 1.05 -12.89 4.09
N LEU A 438 1.16 -14.19 3.80
CA LEU A 438 2.24 -15.06 4.26
C LEU A 438 2.40 -15.15 5.79
N CYS A 439 1.54 -14.52 6.59
CA CYS A 439 1.54 -14.61 8.04
C CYS A 439 0.35 -15.44 8.52
N SER A 440 0.60 -16.40 9.41
CA SER A 440 -0.47 -17.26 9.93
C SER A 440 -1.54 -16.45 10.65
N VAL A 441 -2.80 -16.81 10.41
CA VAL A 441 -3.97 -16.27 11.12
C VAL A 441 -4.47 -17.31 12.12
N VAL A 442 -4.63 -16.91 13.38
CA VAL A 442 -5.22 -17.75 14.44
C VAL A 442 -6.30 -16.94 15.15
N LYS A 443 -7.56 -17.34 15.00
CA LYS A 443 -8.69 -16.73 15.72
C LYS A 443 -9.19 -17.65 16.81
N PHE A 444 -9.78 -17.06 17.85
CA PHE A 444 -10.32 -17.78 18.99
C PHE A 444 -11.81 -17.51 19.18
N MET A 445 -12.48 -18.37 19.95
CA MET A 445 -13.84 -18.12 20.41
C MET A 445 -13.95 -16.74 21.07
N GLY A 446 -14.90 -15.92 20.60
CA GLY A 446 -15.10 -14.54 21.04
C GLY A 446 -14.53 -13.50 20.08
N ASP A 447 -13.56 -13.89 19.24
CA ASP A 447 -13.06 -13.05 18.16
C ASP A 447 -14.07 -13.00 17.01
N LYS A 448 -14.53 -11.80 16.67
CA LYS A 448 -15.46 -11.54 15.54
C LYS A 448 -14.87 -10.57 14.52
N THR A 449 -13.60 -10.23 14.68
CA THR A 449 -12.93 -9.24 13.86
C THR A 449 -12.75 -9.76 12.45
N ASP A 450 -12.82 -8.89 11.45
CA ASP A 450 -12.37 -9.21 10.10
C ASP A 450 -10.82 -9.17 10.06
N ILE A 451 -10.19 -10.09 9.31
CA ILE A 451 -8.72 -10.09 9.11
C ILE A 451 -8.28 -8.79 8.40
N GLN A 452 -9.20 -8.13 7.71
CA GLN A 452 -9.00 -6.87 6.99
C GLN A 452 -9.15 -5.62 7.87
N GLU A 453 -9.40 -5.76 9.18
CA GLU A 453 -9.49 -4.62 10.09
C GLU A 453 -8.11 -3.94 10.27
N LEU A 454 -8.13 -2.60 10.28
CA LEU A 454 -6.93 -1.76 10.40
C LEU A 454 -6.15 -2.02 11.70
N HIS A 455 -6.88 -2.16 12.80
CA HIS A 455 -6.34 -2.35 14.15
C HIS A 455 -7.07 -3.56 14.77
N PRO A 456 -6.59 -4.78 14.54
CA PRO A 456 -7.24 -5.96 15.10
C PRO A 456 -7.13 -5.90 16.63
N PRO A 457 -8.25 -5.72 17.38
CA PRO A 457 -8.22 -5.51 18.82
C PRO A 457 -7.71 -6.72 19.62
N HIS A 458 -7.58 -7.87 18.96
CA HIS A 458 -7.20 -9.14 19.57
C HIS A 458 -5.78 -9.59 19.26
N ARG A 459 -4.95 -8.69 18.73
CA ARG A 459 -3.54 -8.94 18.42
C ARG A 459 -2.68 -7.82 18.97
N ASP A 460 -1.46 -8.16 19.39
CA ASP A 460 -0.47 -7.18 19.81
C ASP A 460 0.95 -7.65 19.47
N LEU A 461 1.78 -6.76 18.93
CA LEU A 461 3.16 -7.06 18.54
C LEU A 461 4.08 -6.86 19.74
N GLU A 462 4.64 -7.95 20.27
CA GLU A 462 5.48 -7.93 21.47
C GLU A 462 6.95 -7.68 21.14
N HIS A 463 7.44 -8.30 20.07
CA HIS A 463 8.85 -8.27 19.72
C HIS A 463 9.06 -8.52 18.23
N PHE A 464 10.13 -7.95 17.68
CA PHE A 464 10.68 -8.37 16.41
C PHE A 464 12.20 -8.15 16.36
N GLN A 465 12.86 -8.88 15.46
CA GLN A 465 14.27 -8.76 15.11
C GLN A 465 14.37 -8.73 13.58
N ILE A 466 15.18 -7.83 13.04
CA ILE A 466 15.46 -7.72 11.60
C ILE A 466 16.96 -7.58 11.38
N ASP A 467 17.52 -8.50 10.60
CA ASP A 467 18.90 -8.43 10.14
C ASP A 467 18.97 -8.60 8.62
N GLY A 468 19.67 -7.68 7.98
CA GLY A 468 19.93 -7.68 6.56
C GLY A 468 21.33 -8.16 6.23
N PHE A 469 21.48 -8.70 5.02
CA PHE A 469 22.77 -9.08 4.45
C PHE A 469 22.75 -8.90 2.93
N GLU A 470 23.89 -9.04 2.28
CA GLU A 470 23.97 -8.92 0.82
C GLU A 470 23.08 -9.99 0.16
N GLY A 471 22.09 -9.55 -0.63
CA GLY A 471 21.15 -10.43 -1.33
C GLY A 471 19.90 -10.84 -0.54
N GLY A 472 19.76 -10.47 0.74
CA GLY A 472 18.64 -10.96 1.54
C GLY A 472 18.50 -10.39 2.95
N PHE A 473 17.67 -11.07 3.75
CA PHE A 473 17.41 -10.73 5.14
C PHE A 473 16.93 -11.94 5.94
N ALA A 474 17.05 -11.86 7.26
CA ALA A 474 16.46 -12.77 8.24
C ALA A 474 15.72 -11.96 9.31
N THR A 475 14.48 -12.33 9.58
CA THR A 475 13.65 -11.64 10.57
C THR A 475 12.75 -12.59 11.32
N LEU A 476 12.47 -12.27 12.59
CA LEU A 476 11.53 -12.99 13.44
C LEU A 476 10.66 -11.99 14.19
N GLY A 477 9.35 -12.23 14.21
CA GLY A 477 8.38 -11.46 14.98
C GLY A 477 7.59 -12.33 15.95
N ARG A 478 7.11 -11.73 17.03
CA ARG A 478 6.26 -12.35 18.05
C ARG A 478 4.99 -11.52 18.26
N ILE A 479 3.85 -12.14 17.99
CA ILE A 479 2.52 -11.55 18.12
C ILE A 479 1.75 -12.31 19.19
N ARG A 480 1.15 -11.56 20.11
CA ARG A 480 0.20 -12.08 21.10
C ARG A 480 -1.16 -12.18 20.42
N GLU A 481 -1.75 -13.37 20.44
CA GLU A 481 -3.03 -13.66 19.81
C GLU A 481 -4.14 -13.87 20.86
N GLY A 482 -5.37 -13.52 20.49
CA GLY A 482 -6.52 -13.59 21.39
C GLY A 482 -6.38 -12.66 22.60
N VAL A 483 -5.82 -11.47 22.36
CA VAL A 483 -5.70 -10.40 23.36
C VAL A 483 -7.08 -9.81 23.63
N ASN A 484 -7.40 -9.48 24.89
CA ASN A 484 -8.66 -8.82 25.25
C ASN A 484 -9.93 -9.48 24.68
N ILE A 485 -9.92 -10.82 24.54
CA ILE A 485 -11.08 -11.57 24.04
C ILE A 485 -12.19 -11.51 25.08
N GLU A 486 -13.40 -11.20 24.63
CA GLU A 486 -14.62 -11.25 25.43
C GLU A 486 -15.60 -12.27 24.82
N VAL A 487 -15.96 -13.26 25.62
CA VAL A 487 -17.00 -14.23 25.28
C VAL A 487 -18.29 -13.78 25.95
N LYS A 488 -19.38 -13.78 25.18
CA LYS A 488 -20.72 -13.44 25.70
C LYS A 488 -21.03 -14.28 26.95
N GLU A 489 -21.74 -13.67 27.89
CA GLU A 489 -22.06 -14.24 29.21
C GLU A 489 -20.85 -14.35 30.18
N GLY A 490 -19.76 -13.61 29.94
CA GLY A 490 -18.92 -13.08 31.02
C GLY A 490 -17.47 -13.54 31.11
N TRP A 491 -16.97 -14.38 30.19
CA TRP A 491 -15.56 -14.80 30.22
C TRP A 491 -14.68 -13.83 29.43
N ARG A 492 -13.48 -13.51 29.96
CA ARG A 492 -12.51 -12.62 29.35
C ARG A 492 -11.10 -13.20 29.41
N SER A 493 -10.29 -12.91 28.40
CA SER A 493 -8.85 -13.22 28.39
C SER A 493 -8.02 -11.96 28.21
N THR A 494 -6.82 -11.94 28.79
CA THR A 494 -5.77 -10.97 28.44
C THR A 494 -4.98 -11.41 27.21
N GLN A 495 -4.78 -12.71 27.01
CA GLN A 495 -4.07 -13.32 25.88
C GLN A 495 -4.38 -14.83 25.83
N LEU A 496 -4.52 -15.41 24.64
CA LEU A 496 -4.79 -16.85 24.47
C LEU A 496 -3.63 -17.62 23.87
N ALA A 497 -2.81 -17.00 23.03
CA ALA A 497 -1.66 -17.66 22.42
C ALA A 497 -0.52 -16.69 22.09
N THR A 498 0.63 -17.25 21.80
CA THR A 498 1.78 -16.54 21.24
C THR A 498 2.11 -17.14 19.89
N LEU A 499 2.04 -16.33 18.84
CA LEU A 499 2.44 -16.65 17.48
C LEU A 499 3.82 -16.05 17.21
N GLN A 500 4.78 -16.88 16.85
CA GLN A 500 6.10 -16.47 16.40
C GLN A 500 6.30 -16.88 14.96
N GLN A 501 6.89 -16.00 14.16
CA GLN A 501 7.03 -16.18 12.73
C GLN A 501 8.41 -15.70 12.30
N ALA A 502 9.14 -16.54 11.56
CA ALA A 502 10.43 -16.19 10.99
C ALA A 502 10.35 -16.21 9.46
N PHE A 503 10.99 -15.23 8.84
CA PHE A 503 11.13 -15.10 7.40
C PHE A 503 12.59 -14.89 7.03
N ILE A 504 13.08 -15.66 6.05
CA ILE A 504 14.46 -15.59 5.59
C ILE A 504 14.46 -15.54 4.06
N ALA A 505 14.85 -14.40 3.49
CA ALA A 505 15.04 -14.24 2.06
C ALA A 505 16.49 -14.59 1.71
N LEU A 506 16.71 -15.65 0.92
CA LEU A 506 18.04 -16.13 0.56
C LEU A 506 18.73 -15.20 -0.46
N PRO A 507 20.08 -15.18 -0.56
CA PRO A 507 20.79 -14.35 -1.53
C PRO A 507 20.70 -14.86 -2.98
N ASP A 508 20.02 -15.98 -3.22
CA ASP A 508 19.80 -16.57 -4.55
C ASP A 508 18.84 -15.78 -5.46
N GLY A 509 18.24 -14.70 -4.94
CA GLY A 509 17.33 -13.84 -5.67
C GLY A 509 15.97 -14.46 -6.01
N GLN A 510 15.60 -15.61 -5.45
CA GLN A 510 14.32 -16.29 -5.76
C GLN A 510 13.60 -16.84 -4.52
N THR A 511 14.30 -17.20 -3.46
CA THR A 511 13.73 -18.02 -2.39
C THR A 511 13.42 -17.24 -1.11
N LEU A 512 12.20 -17.39 -0.57
CA LEU A 512 11.84 -16.96 0.79
C LEU A 512 11.46 -18.20 1.62
N ILE A 513 12.05 -18.35 2.80
CA ILE A 513 11.71 -19.39 3.77
C ILE A 513 10.82 -18.79 4.86
N GLY A 514 9.76 -19.49 5.25
CA GLY A 514 8.89 -19.14 6.37
C GLY A 514 8.83 -20.27 7.41
N MET A 515 8.89 -19.92 8.70
CA MET A 515 8.71 -20.86 9.81
C MET A 515 7.80 -20.23 10.86
N HIS A 516 6.65 -20.84 11.15
CA HIS A 516 5.68 -20.29 12.09
C HIS A 516 5.45 -21.26 13.25
N HIS A 517 5.30 -20.71 14.45
CA HIS A 517 5.20 -21.45 15.69
C HIS A 517 4.23 -20.75 16.64
N CYS A 518 3.10 -21.40 16.93
CA CYS A 518 2.03 -20.86 17.75
C CYS A 518 1.69 -21.81 18.89
N ARG A 519 1.74 -21.29 20.13
CA ARG A 519 1.41 -22.04 21.35
C ARG A 519 0.34 -21.33 22.16
N THR A 520 -0.58 -22.09 22.76
CA THR A 520 -1.51 -21.55 23.75
C THR A 520 -0.75 -21.01 24.97
N GLY A 521 -1.32 -19.99 25.61
CA GLY A 521 -0.86 -19.48 26.88
C GLY A 521 -1.32 -20.36 28.05
N GLU A 522 -1.56 -19.72 29.20
CA GLU A 522 -1.87 -20.41 30.45
C GLU A 522 -3.29 -21.00 30.51
N SER A 523 -4.16 -20.56 29.59
CA SER A 523 -5.57 -20.94 29.54
C SER A 523 -5.86 -21.96 28.46
N ARG A 524 -6.83 -22.84 28.75
CA ARG A 524 -7.43 -23.68 27.72
C ARG A 524 -8.09 -22.76 26.69
N SER A 525 -7.79 -22.96 25.43
CA SER A 525 -8.18 -22.07 24.35
C SER A 525 -9.02 -22.80 23.31
N TYR A 526 -9.89 -22.08 22.61
CA TYR A 526 -10.72 -22.65 21.53
C TYR A 526 -10.42 -21.89 20.24
N PRO A 527 -9.38 -22.29 19.48
CA PRO A 527 -9.18 -21.76 18.14
C PRO A 527 -10.41 -22.03 17.28
N THR A 528 -10.90 -21.01 16.60
CA THR A 528 -12.05 -21.09 15.68
C THR A 528 -11.63 -21.07 14.22
N LEU A 529 -10.44 -20.54 13.94
CA LEU A 529 -9.83 -20.50 12.62
C LEU A 529 -8.32 -20.58 12.78
N ILE A 530 -7.69 -21.45 12.00
CA ILE A 530 -6.24 -21.50 11.82
C ILE A 530 -6.00 -21.51 10.32
N GLN A 531 -5.25 -20.52 9.84
CA GLN A 531 -4.76 -20.47 8.46
C GLN A 531 -3.25 -20.33 8.52
N GLY A 532 -2.57 -21.46 8.44
CA GLY A 532 -1.11 -21.54 8.40
C GLY A 532 -0.58 -21.10 7.04
N MET A 533 0.58 -20.43 7.03
CA MET A 533 1.18 -19.75 5.87
C MET A 533 0.31 -18.60 5.36
N HIS A 534 -0.97 -18.82 5.02
CA HIS A 534 -1.93 -17.80 4.60
C HIS A 534 -1.39 -16.93 3.44
N LEU A 535 -1.07 -17.59 2.32
CA LEU A 535 -0.73 -16.89 1.08
C LEU A 535 -2.03 -16.42 0.42
N ASN A 536 -2.20 -15.10 0.33
CA ASN A 536 -3.30 -14.51 -0.40
C ASN A 536 -3.05 -14.64 -1.90
N LEU A 537 -4.03 -15.19 -2.61
CA LEU A 537 -4.01 -15.39 -4.04
C LEU A 537 -5.12 -14.56 -4.70
N PRO A 538 -4.85 -13.30 -5.08
CA PRO A 538 -5.81 -12.51 -5.85
C PRO A 538 -6.24 -13.25 -7.10
N ASN A 539 -7.55 -13.38 -7.27
CA ASN A 539 -8.16 -14.05 -8.40
C ASN A 539 -9.27 -13.17 -9.02
N ASP A 540 -8.90 -12.14 -9.78
CA ASP A 540 -9.83 -11.12 -10.29
C ASP A 540 -9.43 -10.65 -11.71
N LEU A 541 -10.03 -9.59 -12.24
CA LEU A 541 -9.90 -9.15 -13.64
C LEU A 541 -8.46 -9.05 -14.18
N TYR A 542 -7.47 -8.77 -13.34
CA TYR A 542 -6.09 -8.57 -13.75
C TYR A 542 -5.39 -9.84 -14.23
N ASN A 543 -5.87 -11.02 -13.84
CA ASN A 543 -5.37 -12.31 -14.31
C ASN A 543 -6.31 -12.99 -15.34
N GLY A 544 -7.36 -12.30 -15.77
CA GLY A 544 -8.38 -12.88 -16.67
C GLY A 544 -9.45 -13.70 -15.95
N TYR A 545 -9.67 -13.45 -14.66
CA TYR A 545 -10.63 -14.15 -13.80
C TYR A 545 -10.31 -15.63 -13.59
N GLN A 546 -9.04 -15.99 -13.66
CA GLN A 546 -8.60 -17.36 -13.43
C GLN A 546 -7.14 -17.44 -12.97
N ARG A 547 -6.83 -18.49 -12.20
CA ARG A 547 -5.48 -18.90 -11.82
C ARG A 547 -5.23 -20.35 -12.21
N THR A 548 -4.01 -20.65 -12.59
CA THR A 548 -3.55 -22.01 -12.90
C THR A 548 -2.66 -22.52 -11.79
N LEU A 549 -2.93 -23.72 -11.29
CA LEU A 549 -2.16 -24.41 -10.27
C LEU A 549 -1.62 -25.72 -10.83
N SER A 550 -0.32 -25.89 -10.88
CA SER A 550 0.33 -27.16 -11.18
C SER A 550 0.66 -27.90 -9.88
N THR A 551 0.17 -29.13 -9.74
CA THR A 551 0.46 -30.04 -8.62
C THR A 551 1.33 -31.21 -9.11
N PRO A 552 1.73 -32.17 -8.26
CA PRO A 552 2.46 -33.35 -8.70
C PRO A 552 1.67 -34.24 -9.68
N GLU A 553 0.34 -34.25 -9.56
CA GLU A 553 -0.53 -35.19 -10.28
C GLU A 553 -1.28 -34.54 -11.44
N ASP A 554 -1.64 -33.25 -11.32
CA ASP A 554 -2.54 -32.59 -12.27
C ASP A 554 -2.31 -31.07 -12.33
N GLN A 555 -3.03 -30.43 -13.26
CA GLN A 555 -3.14 -28.99 -13.38
C GLN A 555 -4.59 -28.56 -13.10
N LEU A 556 -4.79 -27.78 -12.04
CA LEU A 556 -6.08 -27.23 -11.64
C LEU A 556 -6.22 -25.79 -12.15
N THR A 557 -7.38 -25.45 -12.70
CA THR A 557 -7.75 -24.05 -13.01
C THR A 557 -8.79 -23.56 -12.01
N LEU A 558 -8.48 -22.46 -11.32
CA LEU A 558 -9.36 -21.77 -10.39
C LEU A 558 -10.00 -20.57 -11.08
N ALA A 559 -11.25 -20.69 -11.51
CA ALA A 559 -12.03 -19.52 -11.92
C ALA A 559 -12.35 -18.63 -10.72
N THR A 560 -12.39 -17.30 -10.89
CA THR A 560 -12.72 -16.33 -9.82
C THR A 560 -14.00 -16.66 -9.09
N GLU A 561 -15.06 -17.02 -9.80
CA GLU A 561 -16.35 -17.30 -9.21
C GLU A 561 -16.40 -18.69 -8.57
N THR A 562 -16.91 -18.75 -7.34
CA THR A 562 -17.33 -19.99 -6.67
C THR A 562 -18.80 -19.90 -6.28
N ARG A 563 -19.48 -21.04 -6.17
CA ARG A 563 -20.90 -21.12 -5.83
C ARG A 563 -21.19 -21.09 -4.34
N HIS A 564 -20.22 -21.48 -3.52
CA HIS A 564 -20.34 -21.51 -2.06
C HIS A 564 -18.94 -21.38 -1.43
N ASP A 565 -18.92 -20.97 -0.17
CA ASP A 565 -17.69 -20.98 0.63
C ASP A 565 -17.31 -22.44 0.90
N HIS A 566 -16.06 -22.80 0.60
CA HIS A 566 -15.55 -24.16 0.76
C HIS A 566 -14.03 -24.18 0.74
N VAL A 567 -13.47 -25.31 1.17
CA VAL A 567 -12.03 -25.58 1.13
C VAL A 567 -11.76 -26.62 0.06
N VAL A 568 -10.70 -26.40 -0.73
CA VAL A 568 -10.19 -27.35 -1.71
C VAL A 568 -8.90 -27.96 -1.19
N ASP A 569 -8.93 -29.24 -0.82
CA ASP A 569 -7.73 -29.99 -0.49
C ASP A 569 -6.94 -30.33 -1.76
N LEU A 570 -5.65 -29.98 -1.81
CA LEU A 570 -4.80 -30.24 -2.97
C LEU A 570 -4.11 -31.61 -2.92
N ASN A 571 -4.17 -32.30 -1.77
CA ASN A 571 -3.53 -33.60 -1.52
C ASN A 571 -2.03 -33.65 -1.87
N CYS A 572 -1.35 -32.51 -1.81
CA CYS A 572 0.08 -32.38 -2.08
C CYS A 572 0.71 -31.36 -1.13
N THR A 573 2.04 -31.42 -1.01
CA THR A 573 2.83 -30.47 -0.22
C THR A 573 3.48 -29.39 -1.07
N TRP A 574 3.36 -29.43 -2.40
CA TRP A 574 3.83 -28.35 -3.25
C TRP A 574 2.86 -28.05 -4.39
N VAL A 575 2.80 -26.78 -4.77
CA VAL A 575 2.05 -26.29 -5.93
C VAL A 575 2.84 -25.19 -6.60
N ASN A 576 2.73 -25.08 -7.92
CA ASN A 576 3.18 -23.90 -8.65
C ASN A 576 1.99 -23.12 -9.21
N ILE A 577 1.97 -21.81 -8.95
CA ILE A 577 0.94 -20.87 -9.34
C ILE A 577 1.41 -20.16 -10.61
N ASP A 578 0.63 -20.28 -11.69
CA ASP A 578 0.82 -19.62 -12.98
C ASP A 578 2.22 -19.79 -13.61
N HIS A 579 2.95 -20.86 -13.30
CA HIS A 579 4.36 -21.07 -13.71
C HIS A 579 5.33 -19.99 -13.18
N ARG A 580 4.96 -19.33 -12.08
CA ARG A 580 5.60 -18.09 -11.59
C ARG A 580 5.89 -18.09 -10.11
N ILE A 581 5.05 -18.74 -9.29
CA ILE A 581 5.29 -18.84 -7.83
C ILE A 581 5.22 -20.29 -7.41
N GLY A 582 6.34 -20.83 -6.93
CA GLY A 582 6.36 -22.14 -6.27
C GLY A 582 6.09 -22.00 -4.78
N VAL A 583 5.24 -22.89 -4.25
CA VAL A 583 4.95 -22.99 -2.83
C VAL A 583 5.23 -24.41 -2.39
N VAL A 584 6.07 -24.56 -1.36
CA VAL A 584 6.49 -25.86 -0.81
C VAL A 584 6.23 -25.86 0.69
N GLY A 585 5.27 -26.66 1.14
CA GLY A 585 5.12 -27.05 2.53
C GLY A 585 6.18 -28.09 2.92
N VAL A 586 6.89 -27.85 4.01
CA VAL A 586 8.07 -28.65 4.41
C VAL A 586 7.78 -29.50 5.65
N TYR A 587 7.11 -28.95 6.66
CA TYR A 587 6.73 -29.69 7.87
C TYR A 587 5.51 -29.07 8.55
N GLY A 588 4.85 -29.84 9.43
CA GLY A 588 3.78 -29.34 10.30
C GLY A 588 2.36 -29.56 9.80
N ALA A 589 2.19 -29.71 8.49
CA ALA A 589 0.95 -30.12 7.85
C ALA A 589 1.23 -31.23 6.82
N ASN A 590 0.19 -31.94 6.38
CA ASN A 590 0.34 -33.03 5.41
C ASN A 590 0.01 -32.60 3.98
N GLN A 591 -0.68 -31.47 3.80
CA GLN A 591 -1.12 -30.98 2.51
C GLN A 591 -1.36 -29.47 2.51
N LEU A 592 -1.34 -28.90 1.31
CA LEU A 592 -1.85 -27.57 1.00
C LEU A 592 -3.36 -27.63 0.74
N CYS A 593 -4.06 -26.56 1.10
CA CYS A 593 -5.47 -26.39 0.80
C CYS A 593 -5.77 -24.93 0.42
N ILE A 594 -6.88 -24.72 -0.26
CA ILE A 594 -7.32 -23.39 -0.70
C ILE A 594 -8.66 -23.08 -0.06
N ASP A 595 -8.71 -22.06 0.78
CA ASP A 595 -9.97 -21.52 1.29
C ASP A 595 -10.57 -20.57 0.24
N ARG A 596 -11.79 -20.88 -0.19
CA ARG A 596 -12.48 -20.19 -1.27
C ARG A 596 -13.80 -19.60 -0.79
N THR A 597 -14.15 -18.44 -1.32
CA THR A 597 -15.38 -17.75 -0.93
C THR A 597 -16.13 -17.09 -2.08
N ILE A 598 -17.46 -17.03 -1.93
CA ILE A 598 -18.32 -16.28 -2.84
C ILE A 598 -18.09 -14.76 -2.74
N LYS A 599 -17.61 -14.27 -1.60
CA LYS A 599 -17.43 -12.84 -1.35
C LYS A 599 -16.02 -12.40 -1.71
N ARG A 600 -15.88 -11.15 -2.13
CA ARG A 600 -14.55 -10.52 -2.22
C ARG A 600 -14.01 -10.31 -0.81
N ARG A 601 -12.73 -10.61 -0.59
CA ARG A 601 -12.04 -10.42 0.71
C ARG A 601 -10.95 -9.34 0.67
N GLY A 602 -10.57 -8.87 -0.52
CA GLY A 602 -9.50 -7.87 -0.64
C GLY A 602 -9.88 -6.50 -0.07
N GLY A 603 -9.38 -6.21 1.12
CA GLY A 603 -9.61 -4.97 1.85
C GLY A 603 -10.98 -4.85 2.51
N PRO A 604 -11.16 -3.88 3.43
CA PRO A 604 -12.40 -3.70 4.21
C PRO A 604 -13.63 -3.38 3.36
N TYR A 605 -13.42 -3.03 2.09
CA TYR A 605 -14.48 -2.71 1.12
C TYR A 605 -14.74 -3.83 0.11
N GLN A 606 -14.18 -5.04 0.33
CA GLN A 606 -14.43 -6.23 -0.50
C GLN A 606 -14.13 -5.96 -1.98
N SER A 607 -12.94 -5.42 -2.26
CA SER A 607 -12.59 -4.82 -3.54
C SER A 607 -11.83 -5.73 -4.51
N LEU A 608 -11.44 -6.94 -4.07
CA LEU A 608 -10.86 -7.99 -4.90
C LEU A 608 -11.32 -9.38 -4.44
N HIS A 609 -11.51 -10.29 -5.39
CA HIS A 609 -11.57 -11.72 -5.07
C HIS A 609 -10.17 -12.21 -4.72
N VAL A 610 -10.08 -12.91 -3.59
CA VAL A 610 -8.85 -13.46 -3.03
C VAL A 610 -9.20 -14.85 -2.55
N ASP A 611 -8.56 -15.85 -3.16
CA ASP A 611 -8.51 -17.20 -2.61
C ASP A 611 -7.31 -17.26 -1.63
N GLU A 612 -7.34 -18.10 -0.61
CA GLU A 612 -6.29 -18.15 0.42
C GLU A 612 -5.65 -19.54 0.45
N LEU A 613 -4.39 -19.65 0.02
CA LEU A 613 -3.62 -20.89 0.06
C LEU A 613 -2.99 -21.07 1.44
N CYS A 614 -3.34 -22.18 2.10
CA CYS A 614 -2.92 -22.48 3.46
C CYS A 614 -2.09 -23.76 3.51
N TYR A 615 -1.13 -23.79 4.44
CA TYR A 615 -0.40 -24.99 4.85
C TYR A 615 -0.62 -25.19 6.35
N GLY A 616 -1.56 -26.08 6.69
CA GLY A 616 -2.20 -26.14 8.00
C GLY A 616 -3.46 -25.28 8.01
N TYR A 617 -4.63 -25.93 8.06
CA TYR A 617 -5.92 -25.25 8.05
C TYR A 617 -6.88 -25.92 9.04
N GLN A 618 -7.60 -25.09 9.78
CA GLN A 618 -8.72 -25.52 10.61
C GLN A 618 -9.79 -24.44 10.58
N ASN A 619 -11.05 -24.83 10.40
CA ASN A 619 -12.19 -23.95 10.51
C ASN A 619 -13.26 -24.60 11.40
N GLY A 620 -13.62 -23.91 12.47
CA GLY A 620 -14.46 -24.45 13.54
C GLY A 620 -13.69 -24.68 14.85
N ALA A 621 -14.43 -24.63 15.95
CA ALA A 621 -13.92 -24.84 17.30
C ALA A 621 -14.04 -26.32 17.70
N ASP A 622 -13.24 -27.18 17.07
CA ASP A 622 -13.22 -28.60 17.41
C ASP A 622 -12.30 -28.84 18.61
N ASN A 623 -12.90 -29.08 19.79
CA ASN A 623 -12.26 -29.42 21.06
C ASN A 623 -11.20 -28.40 21.56
N GLY A 624 -11.44 -27.80 22.73
CA GLY A 624 -10.51 -26.82 23.29
C GLY A 624 -9.11 -27.39 23.52
N VAL A 625 -8.09 -26.64 23.12
CA VAL A 625 -6.65 -26.93 23.22
C VAL A 625 -6.15 -26.64 24.63
N SER A 626 -5.41 -27.57 25.23
CA SER A 626 -4.84 -27.44 26.56
C SER A 626 -3.87 -26.25 26.67
N PRO A 627 -3.62 -25.72 27.89
CA PRO A 627 -2.57 -24.73 28.12
C PRO A 627 -1.20 -25.18 27.58
N TYR A 628 -0.37 -24.22 27.17
CA TYR A 628 1.01 -24.41 26.71
C TYR A 628 1.22 -25.41 25.56
N SER A 629 0.15 -25.75 24.84
CA SER A 629 0.13 -26.74 23.77
C SER A 629 0.35 -26.08 22.41
N MET A 630 0.90 -26.83 21.47
CA MET A 630 1.10 -26.37 20.10
C MET A 630 -0.24 -26.25 19.39
N ILE A 631 -0.47 -25.11 18.74
CA ILE A 631 -1.63 -24.86 17.86
C ILE A 631 -1.19 -24.98 16.40
N LEU A 632 -0.01 -24.45 16.08
CA LEU A 632 0.56 -24.45 14.73
C LEU A 632 2.08 -24.50 14.82
N ASP A 633 2.71 -25.39 14.05
CA ASP A 633 4.16 -25.44 13.92
C ASP A 633 4.50 -25.89 12.50
N ILE A 634 4.71 -24.93 11.60
CA ILE A 634 4.85 -25.17 10.17
C ILE A 634 6.12 -24.54 9.62
N GLY A 635 6.65 -25.13 8.55
CA GLY A 635 7.71 -24.56 7.74
C GLY A 635 7.37 -24.68 6.26
N PHE A 636 7.68 -23.64 5.50
CA PHE A 636 7.40 -23.56 4.07
C PHE A 636 8.47 -22.76 3.33
N VAL A 637 8.50 -22.91 2.01
CA VAL A 637 9.36 -22.16 1.10
C VAL A 637 8.52 -21.60 -0.04
N ILE A 638 8.71 -20.33 -0.34
CA ILE A 638 8.16 -19.64 -1.52
C ILE A 638 9.29 -19.38 -2.51
N GLY A 639 9.14 -19.89 -3.73
CA GLY A 639 10.02 -19.57 -4.84
C GLY A 639 9.37 -18.55 -5.77
N SER A 640 10.03 -17.43 -5.99
CA SER A 640 9.59 -16.36 -6.89
C SER A 640 10.21 -16.52 -8.27
N ASN A 641 9.37 -16.36 -9.30
CA ASN A 641 9.73 -16.49 -10.71
C ASN A 641 10.32 -17.86 -11.06
N ILE A 642 9.76 -18.92 -10.48
CA ILE A 642 10.14 -20.31 -10.75
C ILE A 642 9.00 -21.08 -11.42
N ASN A 643 9.37 -22.01 -12.29
CA ASN A 643 8.41 -22.87 -12.99
C ASN A 643 8.04 -24.10 -12.13
N THR A 644 7.15 -24.93 -12.67
CA THR A 644 6.66 -26.16 -12.03
C THR A 644 7.78 -27.17 -11.74
N GLN A 645 8.72 -27.37 -12.66
CA GLN A 645 9.82 -28.31 -12.49
C GLN A 645 10.78 -27.85 -11.38
N ASP A 646 11.13 -26.57 -11.37
CA ASP A 646 11.99 -25.99 -10.34
C ASP A 646 11.31 -26.02 -8.96
N THR A 647 9.99 -25.83 -8.91
CA THR A 647 9.20 -26.00 -7.67
C THR A 647 9.27 -27.43 -7.16
N GLN A 648 9.13 -28.41 -8.04
CA GLN A 648 9.24 -29.82 -7.67
C GLN A 648 10.64 -30.17 -7.17
N GLU A 649 11.69 -29.65 -7.80
CA GLU A 649 13.08 -29.86 -7.36
C GLU A 649 13.37 -29.19 -6.02
N LEU A 650 12.86 -27.97 -5.80
CA LEU A 650 12.92 -27.28 -4.52
C LEU A 650 12.26 -28.11 -3.41
N ALA A 651 11.10 -28.70 -3.68
CA ALA A 651 10.40 -29.57 -2.75
C ALA A 651 11.19 -30.83 -2.39
N LYS A 652 11.85 -31.46 -3.37
CA LYS A 652 12.67 -32.68 -3.14
C LYS A 652 13.94 -32.41 -2.33
N LYS A 653 14.55 -31.24 -2.51
CA LYS A 653 15.87 -30.91 -1.97
C LYS A 653 15.82 -30.12 -0.66
N THR A 654 14.64 -29.72 -0.22
CA THR A 654 14.45 -29.07 1.06
C THR A 654 14.29 -30.10 2.16
N THR A 655 15.09 -29.98 3.22
CA THR A 655 14.98 -30.85 4.40
C THR A 655 14.85 -30.00 5.67
N HIS A 656 14.35 -30.59 6.76
CA HIS A 656 14.14 -29.87 8.00
C HIS A 656 14.45 -30.72 9.24
N LYS A 657 14.66 -30.03 10.37
CA LYS A 657 14.72 -30.61 11.71
C LYS A 657 14.03 -29.71 12.71
N THR A 658 13.30 -30.32 13.63
CA THR A 658 12.70 -29.66 14.79
C THR A 658 13.38 -30.16 16.06
N ASP A 659 13.73 -29.26 16.97
CA ASP A 659 14.33 -29.59 18.27
C ASP A 659 13.89 -28.56 19.33
N GLY A 660 12.91 -28.94 20.14
CA GLY A 660 12.32 -28.02 21.13
C GLY A 660 11.72 -26.79 20.45
N ASP A 661 12.25 -25.61 20.76
CA ASP A 661 11.85 -24.34 20.14
C ASP A 661 12.72 -23.93 18.93
N LEU A 662 13.72 -24.75 18.56
CA LEU A 662 14.57 -24.52 17.40
C LEU A 662 13.97 -25.20 16.17
N ARG A 663 13.87 -24.46 15.07
CA ARG A 663 13.58 -24.99 13.73
C ARG A 663 14.77 -24.75 12.83
N THR A 664 15.06 -25.74 11.99
CA THR A 664 16.16 -25.66 11.02
C THR A 664 15.70 -26.23 9.70
N MET A 665 15.97 -25.52 8.62
CA MET A 665 15.69 -25.93 7.25
C MET A 665 16.96 -25.83 6.41
N GLN A 666 17.29 -26.88 5.69
CA GLN A 666 18.34 -26.87 4.68
C GLN A 666 17.67 -26.76 3.30
N VAL A 667 18.08 -25.76 2.53
CA VAL A 667 17.51 -25.40 1.23
C VAL A 667 18.62 -25.25 0.21
N LEU A 668 18.50 -25.91 -0.94
CA LEU A 668 19.33 -25.63 -2.10
C LEU A 668 18.76 -24.41 -2.82
N GLY A 669 19.49 -23.29 -2.80
CA GLY A 669 19.08 -22.06 -3.47
C GLY A 669 19.12 -22.18 -4.99
N ALA A 670 18.46 -21.24 -5.66
CA ALA A 670 18.44 -21.16 -7.13
C ALA A 670 19.82 -20.93 -7.76
N ASP A 671 20.77 -20.41 -6.97
CA ASP A 671 22.18 -20.25 -7.35
C ASP A 671 23.01 -21.54 -7.20
N GLY A 672 22.37 -22.66 -6.83
CA GLY A 672 23.01 -23.95 -6.63
C GLY A 672 23.78 -24.09 -5.33
N ARG A 673 23.69 -23.12 -4.41
CA ARG A 673 24.35 -23.16 -3.10
C ARG A 673 23.42 -23.70 -2.02
N MET A 674 24.00 -24.31 -0.99
CA MET A 674 23.25 -24.88 0.12
C MET A 674 23.18 -23.90 1.28
N TYR A 675 21.97 -23.64 1.77
CA TYR A 675 21.70 -22.74 2.89
C TYR A 675 21.11 -23.50 4.07
N VAL A 676 21.49 -23.10 5.28
CA VAL A 676 20.88 -23.56 6.53
C VAL A 676 20.21 -22.37 7.20
N ALA A 677 18.88 -22.38 7.18
CA ALA A 677 18.02 -21.39 7.83
C ALA A 677 17.62 -21.90 9.21
N CYS A 678 17.74 -21.05 10.23
CA CYS A 678 17.41 -21.37 11.62
C CYS A 678 16.46 -20.33 12.20
N ALA A 679 15.48 -20.78 12.97
CA ALA A 679 14.61 -19.93 13.78
C ALA A 679 14.57 -20.47 15.22
N ASN A 680 14.95 -19.66 16.20
CA ASN A 680 14.87 -20.01 17.60
C ASN A 680 13.69 -19.28 18.24
N PHE A 681 12.58 -20.00 18.45
CA PHE A 681 11.38 -19.46 19.07
C PHE A 681 11.48 -19.38 20.60
N GLY A 682 12.52 -19.97 21.19
CA GLY A 682 12.76 -19.94 22.63
C GLY A 682 13.30 -18.59 23.11
N VAL A 683 13.40 -18.44 24.42
CA VAL A 683 14.04 -17.27 25.07
C VAL A 683 15.55 -17.43 25.25
N GLY A 684 16.03 -18.67 25.34
CA GLY A 684 17.44 -18.98 25.55
C GLY A 684 18.18 -19.19 24.23
N THR A 685 19.48 -18.90 24.24
CA THR A 685 20.37 -19.28 23.15
C THR A 685 20.36 -20.80 22.96
N ARG A 686 20.24 -21.25 21.71
CA ARG A 686 20.27 -22.67 21.32
C ARG A 686 21.53 -22.97 20.53
N THR A 687 22.13 -24.13 20.81
CA THR A 687 23.26 -24.64 20.05
C THR A 687 22.76 -25.54 18.93
N VAL A 688 23.21 -25.29 17.71
CA VAL A 688 22.94 -26.12 16.53
C VAL A 688 24.19 -26.96 16.25
N PRO A 689 24.17 -28.29 16.45
CA PRO A 689 25.33 -29.13 16.19
C PRO A 689 25.56 -29.30 14.67
N THR A 690 26.82 -29.33 14.24
CA THR A 690 27.22 -29.79 12.91
C THR A 690 26.87 -31.28 12.78
N GLY A 691 26.30 -31.73 11.66
CA GLY A 691 25.68 -33.05 11.54
C GLY A 691 25.00 -33.29 10.17
N PRO A 692 23.85 -34.00 10.07
CA PRO A 692 23.25 -34.32 8.76
C PRO A 692 22.83 -33.10 7.93
N PHE A 693 22.56 -31.95 8.56
CA PHE A 693 22.19 -30.68 7.88
C PHE A 693 23.40 -29.80 7.54
N TRP A 694 24.58 -30.19 8.00
CA TRP A 694 25.83 -29.52 7.75
C TRP A 694 26.97 -30.52 7.96
N PRO A 695 27.46 -31.13 6.87
CA PRO A 695 28.58 -32.06 6.94
C PRO A 695 29.74 -31.40 7.69
N SER A 696 30.28 -32.07 8.70
CA SER A 696 31.35 -31.54 9.56
C SER A 696 32.68 -31.31 8.83
N THR A 697 32.70 -31.36 7.50
CA THR A 697 33.86 -31.15 6.62
C THR A 697 33.73 -29.90 5.77
N ILE A 698 32.62 -29.17 5.88
CA ILE A 698 32.29 -28.00 5.06
C ILE A 698 32.29 -26.78 5.97
N ASP A 699 32.79 -25.63 5.51
CA ASP A 699 32.70 -24.39 6.27
C ASP A 699 31.29 -23.82 6.17
N ALA A 700 30.81 -23.13 7.20
CA ALA A 700 29.59 -22.32 7.08
C ALA A 700 29.85 -20.86 7.42
N ILE A 701 29.15 -19.98 6.74
CA ILE A 701 29.25 -18.53 6.91
C ILE A 701 27.89 -18.01 7.34
N ASN A 702 27.81 -17.42 8.54
CA ASN A 702 26.63 -16.65 8.94
C ASN A 702 26.51 -15.44 8.01
N LEU A 703 25.43 -15.35 7.24
CA LEU A 703 25.30 -14.27 6.24
C LEU A 703 25.09 -12.89 6.88
N VAL A 704 24.56 -12.82 8.10
CA VAL A 704 24.36 -11.57 8.83
C VAL A 704 25.67 -11.04 9.40
N THR A 705 26.43 -11.90 10.08
CA THR A 705 27.64 -11.47 10.82
C THR A 705 28.93 -11.65 10.04
N GLY A 706 28.92 -12.44 8.96
CA GLY A 706 30.12 -12.88 8.25
C GLY A 706 30.97 -13.88 9.02
N GLU A 707 30.52 -14.32 10.20
CA GLU A 707 31.24 -15.28 11.03
C GLU A 707 31.35 -16.63 10.33
N LYS A 708 32.60 -17.07 10.15
CA LYS A 708 32.90 -18.41 9.67
C LYS A 708 32.89 -19.36 10.85
N VAL A 709 32.21 -20.48 10.67
CA VAL A 709 32.19 -21.57 11.62
C VAL A 709 32.80 -22.77 10.91
N THR A 710 33.87 -23.28 11.50
CA THR A 710 34.72 -24.31 10.91
C THR A 710 34.27 -25.71 11.35
N PRO A 711 34.69 -26.75 10.62
CA PRO A 711 34.62 -28.15 11.05
C PRO A 711 34.98 -28.43 12.52
N ASP A 712 35.94 -27.68 13.08
CA ASP A 712 36.42 -27.88 14.45
C ASP A 712 35.45 -27.34 15.50
N ASP A 713 34.64 -26.34 15.16
CA ASP A 713 33.72 -25.66 16.09
C ASP A 713 32.51 -26.56 16.46
N ARG A 714 32.24 -27.59 15.66
CA ARG A 714 31.20 -28.64 15.81
C ARG A 714 29.77 -28.16 16.09
N SER A 715 29.54 -26.85 16.20
CA SER A 715 28.25 -26.24 16.46
C SER A 715 28.31 -24.71 16.33
N PHE A 716 27.15 -24.08 16.19
CA PHE A 716 26.97 -22.63 16.29
C PHE A 716 25.80 -22.31 17.21
N THR A 717 25.69 -21.05 17.63
CA THR A 717 24.62 -20.62 18.55
C THR A 717 23.66 -19.64 17.89
N ILE A 718 22.37 -19.83 18.16
CA ILE A 718 21.29 -18.93 17.74
C ILE A 718 20.70 -18.29 18.99
N PRO A 719 20.75 -16.96 19.13
CA PRO A 719 20.10 -16.25 20.23
C PRO A 719 18.61 -16.61 20.36
N GLY A 720 18.03 -16.41 21.53
CA GLY A 720 16.59 -16.56 21.72
C GLY A 720 15.82 -15.53 20.88
N SER A 721 14.67 -15.94 20.32
CA SER A 721 13.77 -15.07 19.56
C SER A 721 14.44 -14.39 18.35
N SER A 722 15.30 -15.12 17.65
CA SER A 722 15.94 -14.65 16.42
C SER A 722 15.88 -15.67 15.29
N ALA A 723 16.05 -15.17 14.07
CA ALA A 723 16.29 -15.96 12.88
C ALA A 723 17.71 -15.73 12.35
N ALA A 724 18.31 -16.76 11.77
CA ALA A 724 19.64 -16.70 11.19
C ALA A 724 19.73 -17.59 9.95
N VAL A 725 20.69 -17.29 9.09
CA VAL A 725 20.95 -18.08 7.89
C VAL A 725 22.44 -18.21 7.64
N TYR A 726 22.83 -19.43 7.26
CA TYR A 726 24.21 -19.81 6.99
C TYR A 726 24.32 -20.32 5.56
N LEU A 727 25.36 -19.89 4.86
CA LEU A 727 25.78 -20.48 3.59
C LEU A 727 26.79 -21.60 3.88
N LEU A 728 26.59 -22.79 3.34
CA LEU A 728 27.58 -23.87 3.36
C LEU A 728 28.55 -23.66 2.19
N ASP A 729 29.79 -23.31 2.50
CA ASP A 729 30.87 -23.04 1.55
C ASP A 729 31.53 -24.38 1.17
N MET A 730 31.00 -25.03 0.12
CA MET A 730 31.38 -26.38 -0.33
C MET A 730 32.69 -26.42 -1.13
#